data_AF-A0A8C3GH32-F1
#
_entry.id   AF-A0A8C3GH32-F1
#
_cell.length_a   1.000
_cell.length_b   1.000
_cell.length_c   1.000
_cell.angle_alpha   90.00
_cell.angle_beta   90.00
_cell.angle_gamma   90.00
#
_symmetry.space_group_name_H-M   'P 1'
#
loop_
_entity.id
_entity.type
_entity.pdbx_description
1 polymer ?
#
loop_
_entity_poly.entity_id
_entity_poly.type
_entity_poly.pdbx_seq_one_letter_code
_entity_poly.pdbx_strand_id
1 'polypeptide(L)'
;MQARKKYLLVAFLASWLLLFLLLLGDRLRRSAVFSRPRAGSSRSWPRWADRSLLGSFADPEELQDRGDPSPPSPRLNASSRCRMESCFDLGRCRRHGFKVFTYPRQRGEPVSESYGKILASLERSRYHTPRPEEACLFVLAIDTLDRDRLSARYVPGVGPKLGASPLWNGGRNHLVFNLYSGTWPDYGEELGFDVGQAMLAKASFDAESFRPGFDVSIPLFPRDHPQRGGQEGRLRHSAVPPRKKYLLAFKGKRYLTGIGSGTRNALHHIHNGKDIVSLTTCKHGKDWEKHKDARCDQDNVDYEKFDYQELLHNSTFCIVPRGRRLGSFRFLEALQAACIPVLLSDGWELPFSEVIDWSKAAVVGSERLLLQIPSAVRCIHPERVLALQQQTQFLWDAYFSSVDKIVHTTLEIIKDRLLPHRSRPRFLWNAPPGGLLALPDFSTHVGDFPFYYLQHGSSPSDKFTAFIRLVSPLSQPVLRLIQAVSRSQYCAQILVLWSCEKPPPPLEKWPQIAVPLSIIEGRREPSDRFFPYAAIRTDAVLSLDEHSSLSTSEVDFAFVVWRSFPERIVGFLASSHFWDAEQQRWGYTSRWTNELSIVLTAAAFYHRYYHSLFTGYLPAGLRELAGGLAACEDILMNVLVAAVTKLPPIKVAQRKQHKEAVPQQQVKGTAASSSRGFSQQQDCLNQLAEWFGYMPLVSSQLRLDPVLFKDQVSILRKKYRHLEREQRIPPGASAGVAAHGVFTWYWVLPVRYRAGQARGWMQGEQSLAGGCRMQDEPAVPGHGTAGDPGATVPSTLGPSSGFGGGRCVPRHGPQAVAVPRRLCSGLPYTSSVPAGCCRGARVPVIVSCTVPTPRAAGRGQRVLELPKSKQGSDKR
;
A
#
# COMPACT_ATOMS: atom_id res chain seq x y z
N MET A 1 51.24 9.10 82.30
CA MET A 1 49.84 9.42 81.90
C MET A 1 49.65 9.92 80.45
N GLN A 2 50.68 10.32 79.68
CA GLN A 2 50.47 11.00 78.38
C GLN A 2 49.87 10.14 77.24
N ALA A 3 50.07 8.82 77.24
CA ALA A 3 49.58 7.95 76.14
C ALA A 3 48.04 7.97 75.98
N ARG A 4 47.28 7.82 77.07
CA ARG A 4 45.79 7.82 77.03
C ARG A 4 45.21 9.13 76.48
N LYS A 5 45.86 10.28 76.70
CA LYS A 5 45.43 11.56 76.13
C LYS A 5 45.56 11.60 74.60
N LYS A 6 46.58 10.96 74.01
CA LYS A 6 46.75 10.91 72.54
C LYS A 6 45.63 10.10 71.87
N TYR A 7 45.28 8.92 72.40
CA TYR A 7 44.19 8.10 71.85
C TYR A 7 42.81 8.76 71.95
N LEU A 8 42.52 9.43 73.07
CA LEU A 8 41.28 10.22 73.20
C LEU A 8 41.22 11.35 72.18
N LEU A 9 42.31 12.06 71.93
CA LEU A 9 42.35 13.18 70.98
C LEU A 9 42.22 12.70 69.53
N VAL A 10 42.81 11.55 69.17
CA VAL A 10 42.61 10.90 67.86
C VAL A 10 41.17 10.40 67.69
N ALA A 11 40.56 9.79 68.72
CA ALA A 11 39.17 9.36 68.67
C ALA A 11 38.20 10.55 68.52
N PHE A 12 38.48 11.67 69.20
CA PHE A 12 37.68 12.89 69.09
C PHE A 12 37.79 13.52 67.69
N LEU A 13 39.01 13.59 67.12
CA LEU A 13 39.24 14.06 65.75
C LEU A 13 38.56 13.15 64.72
N ALA A 14 38.62 11.82 64.88
CA ALA A 14 37.94 10.88 63.99
C ALA A 14 36.41 11.01 64.06
N SER A 15 35.86 11.21 65.26
CA SER A 15 34.43 11.48 65.47
C SER A 15 34.00 12.80 64.82
N TRP A 16 34.80 13.87 64.99
CA TRP A 16 34.58 15.16 64.32
C TRP A 16 34.67 15.07 62.79
N LEU A 17 35.62 14.29 62.26
CA LEU A 17 35.73 14.07 60.81
C LEU A 17 34.49 13.35 60.26
N LEU A 18 33.97 12.34 60.99
CA LEU A 18 32.73 11.65 60.64
C LEU A 18 31.52 12.60 60.65
N LEU A 19 31.41 13.42 61.69
CA LEU A 19 30.36 14.45 61.82
C LEU A 19 30.45 15.49 60.70
N PHE A 20 31.65 15.95 60.35
CA PHE A 20 31.88 16.91 59.27
C PHE A 20 31.53 16.32 57.90
N LEU A 21 31.87 15.05 57.64
CA LEU A 21 31.49 14.32 56.43
C LEU A 21 29.97 14.12 56.32
N LEU A 22 29.30 13.79 57.43
CA LEU A 22 27.83 13.68 57.48
C LEU A 22 27.15 15.05 57.23
N LEU A 23 27.68 16.14 57.80
CA LEU A 23 27.15 17.49 57.61
C LEU A 23 27.45 18.06 56.22
N LEU A 24 28.59 17.75 55.60
CA LEU A 24 28.86 18.06 54.19
C LEU A 24 27.97 17.24 53.27
N GLY A 25 27.76 15.95 53.56
CA GLY A 25 26.84 15.09 52.82
C GLY A 25 25.42 15.65 52.81
N ASP A 26 24.90 16.06 53.97
CA ASP A 26 23.57 16.64 54.06
C ASP A 26 23.47 18.07 53.50
N ARG A 27 24.53 18.90 53.59
CA ARG A 27 24.57 20.19 52.88
C ARG A 27 24.57 20.01 51.35
N LEU A 28 25.37 19.09 50.82
CA LEU A 28 25.37 18.76 49.38
C LEU A 28 23.99 18.24 48.92
N ARG A 29 23.34 17.43 49.76
CA ARG A 29 21.98 16.92 49.53
C ARG A 29 20.91 18.02 49.56
N ARG A 30 21.10 19.06 50.39
CA ARG A 30 20.22 20.25 50.45
C ARG A 30 20.49 21.27 49.33
N SER A 31 21.73 21.44 48.88
CA SER A 31 22.04 22.28 47.70
C SER A 31 21.60 21.67 46.37
N ALA A 32 21.31 20.36 46.34
CA ALA A 32 20.70 19.69 45.19
C ALA A 32 19.16 19.90 45.09
N VAL A 33 18.56 20.73 45.94
CA VAL A 33 17.13 21.11 45.84
C VAL A 33 16.95 22.19 44.77
N PHE A 34 17.15 21.80 43.51
CA PHE A 34 16.62 22.55 42.37
C PHE A 34 15.09 22.46 42.35
N SER A 35 14.44 23.55 41.96
CA SER A 35 12.99 23.78 42.02
C SER A 35 12.16 22.58 41.56
N ARG A 36 11.54 21.90 42.52
CA ARG A 36 10.63 20.78 42.27
C ARG A 36 9.39 21.30 41.53
N PRO A 37 9.09 20.85 40.30
CA PRO A 37 7.80 21.13 39.68
C PRO A 37 6.66 20.58 40.54
N ARG A 38 5.44 21.13 40.38
CA ARG A 38 4.23 20.55 40.99
C ARG A 38 4.17 19.04 40.70
N ALA A 39 3.75 18.26 41.68
CA ALA A 39 3.82 16.80 41.63
C ALA A 39 2.97 16.22 40.49
N GLY A 40 3.63 15.91 39.36
CA GLY A 40 3.06 15.02 38.35
C GLY A 40 2.81 13.64 38.96
N SER A 41 1.69 13.03 38.60
CA SER A 41 1.28 11.71 39.07
C SER A 41 2.37 10.67 38.88
N SER A 42 2.48 9.72 39.81
CA SER A 42 3.41 8.58 39.76
C SER A 42 3.53 7.99 38.36
N ARG A 43 4.71 8.10 37.74
CA ARG A 43 4.99 7.44 36.47
C ARG A 43 4.86 5.93 36.67
N SER A 44 3.86 5.33 36.03
CA SER A 44 3.78 3.88 35.91
C SER A 44 4.96 3.35 35.10
N TRP A 45 5.14 2.03 35.10
CA TRP A 45 5.86 1.36 34.01
C TRP A 45 5.32 1.85 32.64
N PRO A 46 6.16 1.93 31.61
CA PRO A 46 5.73 2.33 30.27
C PRO A 46 4.56 1.44 29.82
N ARG A 47 3.45 2.03 29.41
CA ARG A 47 2.42 1.25 28.74
C ARG A 47 2.93 1.05 27.33
N TRP A 48 2.97 -0.20 26.88
CA TRP A 48 3.29 -0.55 25.49
C TRP A 48 2.25 0.00 24.47
N ALA A 49 1.19 0.64 24.96
CA ALA A 49 0.20 1.40 24.21
C ALA A 49 0.26 2.93 24.46
N ASP A 50 1.33 3.46 25.07
CA ASP A 50 1.57 4.90 25.20
C ASP A 50 1.84 5.51 23.80
N ARG A 51 0.76 5.87 23.09
CA ARG A 51 0.79 6.43 21.73
C ARG A 51 1.68 7.67 21.60
N SER A 52 1.97 8.38 22.68
CA SER A 52 2.92 9.51 22.75
C SER A 52 4.39 9.12 22.50
N LEU A 53 4.74 7.84 22.53
CA LEU A 53 6.07 7.33 22.16
C LEU A 53 6.19 6.98 20.66
N LEU A 54 5.06 6.93 19.94
CA LEU A 54 5.01 6.76 18.49
C LEU A 54 4.71 8.11 17.86
N GLY A 55 5.75 8.81 17.40
CA GLY A 55 5.56 10.03 16.61
C GLY A 55 4.70 9.75 15.39
N SER A 56 3.73 10.62 15.10
CA SER A 56 2.94 10.50 13.87
C SER A 56 3.86 10.72 12.67
N PHE A 57 3.74 9.86 11.65
CA PHE A 57 4.44 10.00 10.38
C PHE A 57 3.77 11.02 9.43
N ALA A 58 2.69 11.65 9.87
CA ALA A 58 2.01 12.74 9.19
C ALA A 58 2.25 14.06 9.95
N ASP A 59 2.76 15.08 9.26
CA ASP A 59 2.95 16.41 9.86
C ASP A 59 1.60 17.06 10.20
N PRO A 60 1.52 17.91 11.24
CA PRO A 60 0.27 18.56 11.64
C PRO A 60 -0.40 19.43 10.55
N GLU A 61 0.36 19.85 9.54
CA GLU A 61 -0.14 20.57 8.36
C GLU A 61 -0.81 19.62 7.35
N GLU A 62 -0.42 18.35 7.28
CA GLU A 62 -1.07 17.35 6.41
C GLU A 62 -2.38 16.82 6.99
N LEU A 63 -2.48 16.83 8.33
CA LEU A 63 -3.68 16.47 9.08
C LEU A 63 -4.70 17.62 9.15
N GLN A 64 -4.24 18.86 8.93
CA GLN A 64 -5.07 20.05 8.81
C GLN A 64 -5.23 20.40 7.33
N ASP A 65 -6.13 19.71 6.64
CA ASP A 65 -6.54 20.04 5.28
C ASP A 65 -7.34 21.36 5.25
N ARG A 66 -6.63 22.47 5.48
CA ARG A 66 -6.94 23.76 4.87
C ARG A 66 -6.80 23.50 3.37
N GLY A 67 -7.89 23.11 2.72
CA GLY A 67 -7.90 22.69 1.31
C GLY A 67 -7.12 23.67 0.43
N ASP A 68 -5.86 23.33 0.19
CA ASP A 68 -4.87 24.28 -0.29
C ASP A 68 -5.23 24.59 -1.74
N PRO A 69 -5.51 25.86 -2.11
CA PRO A 69 -6.08 26.18 -3.40
C PRO A 69 -5.16 25.64 -4.49
N SER A 70 -5.69 24.71 -5.28
CA SER A 70 -4.91 23.91 -6.24
C SER A 70 -3.97 24.83 -7.04
N PRO A 71 -2.65 24.57 -6.97
CA PRO A 71 -1.62 25.60 -7.04
C PRO A 71 -1.84 26.46 -8.28
N PRO A 72 -2.11 27.78 -8.11
CA PRO A 72 -2.99 28.52 -8.98
C PRO A 72 -2.55 28.39 -10.42
N SER A 73 -3.40 27.73 -11.22
CA SER A 73 -3.09 27.32 -12.60
C SER A 73 -2.36 28.46 -13.32
N PRO A 74 -1.13 28.24 -13.82
CA PRO A 74 -0.33 29.32 -14.39
C PRO A 74 -1.19 30.02 -15.45
N ARG A 75 -1.33 31.35 -15.31
CA ARG A 75 -2.28 32.18 -16.08
C ARG A 75 -1.82 32.28 -17.55
N LEU A 76 -1.99 31.18 -18.27
CA LEU A 76 -1.87 31.04 -19.71
C LEU A 76 -3.19 31.49 -20.34
N ASN A 77 -3.10 32.14 -21.49
CA ASN A 77 -4.19 32.98 -22.01
C ASN A 77 -5.49 32.20 -22.29
N ALA A 78 -6.61 32.86 -22.01
CA ALA A 78 -7.94 32.24 -22.00
C ALA A 78 -8.53 32.10 -23.41
N SER A 79 -8.05 31.11 -24.18
CA SER A 79 -8.70 30.63 -25.40
C SER A 79 -8.49 29.12 -25.59
N SER A 80 -9.59 28.41 -25.89
CA SER A 80 -9.61 27.02 -26.43
C SER A 80 -8.77 25.95 -25.72
N ARG A 81 -9.00 25.69 -24.42
CA ARG A 81 -8.67 24.41 -23.78
C ARG A 81 -9.84 23.89 -22.94
N CYS A 82 -10.14 22.59 -23.08
CA CYS A 82 -11.26 21.94 -22.39
C CYS A 82 -11.11 21.87 -20.88
N ARG A 83 -12.24 21.99 -20.19
CA ARG A 83 -12.40 21.83 -18.74
C ARG A 83 -13.71 21.09 -18.42
N MET A 84 -13.89 20.69 -17.15
CA MET A 84 -15.09 19.98 -16.70
C MET A 84 -16.38 20.81 -16.89
N GLU A 85 -16.30 22.13 -16.76
CA GLU A 85 -17.41 23.05 -16.98
C GLU A 85 -17.73 23.30 -18.47
N SER A 86 -16.80 23.02 -19.39
CA SER A 86 -16.91 23.41 -20.82
C SER A 86 -17.06 22.24 -21.79
N CYS A 87 -16.41 21.11 -21.53
CA CYS A 87 -16.32 19.95 -22.45
C CYS A 87 -16.90 18.67 -21.85
N PHE A 88 -17.59 18.77 -20.72
CA PHE A 88 -18.29 17.66 -20.07
C PHE A 88 -19.73 18.07 -19.74
N ASP A 89 -20.65 17.13 -19.69
CA ASP A 89 -22.02 17.30 -19.22
C ASP A 89 -22.20 16.61 -17.87
N LEU A 90 -22.21 17.43 -16.81
CA LEU A 90 -22.50 17.01 -15.44
C LEU A 90 -23.96 16.54 -15.26
N GLY A 91 -24.87 16.95 -16.16
CA GLY A 91 -26.30 16.66 -16.09
C GLY A 91 -26.61 15.16 -16.12
N ARG A 92 -25.94 14.40 -16.99
CA ARG A 92 -26.08 12.93 -17.05
C ARG A 92 -25.75 12.27 -15.70
N CYS A 93 -24.60 12.63 -15.15
CA CYS A 93 -24.05 12.09 -13.92
C CYS A 93 -24.87 12.45 -12.67
N ARG A 94 -25.57 13.59 -12.70
CA ARG A 94 -26.50 14.00 -11.64
C ARG A 94 -27.82 13.20 -11.65
N ARG A 95 -28.25 12.65 -12.80
CA ARG A 95 -29.50 11.87 -12.92
C ARG A 95 -29.33 10.40 -12.54
N HIS A 96 -28.28 9.76 -13.05
CA HIS A 96 -28.09 8.30 -12.92
C HIS A 96 -26.87 7.90 -12.05
N GLY A 97 -26.22 8.90 -11.44
CA GLY A 97 -24.96 8.71 -10.72
C GLY A 97 -23.75 8.57 -11.65
N PHE A 98 -22.60 8.22 -11.08
CA PHE A 98 -21.40 7.93 -11.87
C PHE A 98 -21.49 6.53 -12.47
N LYS A 99 -21.86 6.45 -13.75
CA LYS A 99 -21.96 5.21 -14.53
C LYS A 99 -21.13 5.29 -15.82
N VAL A 100 -20.52 4.17 -16.20
CA VAL A 100 -19.61 4.04 -17.35
C VAL A 100 -20.19 3.03 -18.34
N PHE A 101 -20.33 3.44 -19.60
CA PHE A 101 -20.70 2.56 -20.70
C PHE A 101 -19.49 2.31 -21.60
N THR A 102 -19.15 1.03 -21.79
CA THR A 102 -18.21 0.56 -22.79
C THR A 102 -18.96 0.25 -24.08
N TYR A 103 -18.49 0.80 -25.21
CA TYR A 103 -19.05 0.51 -26.53
C TYR A 103 -19.02 -1.02 -26.83
N PRO A 104 -19.98 -1.55 -27.59
CA PRO A 104 -19.94 -2.94 -28.02
C PRO A 104 -18.77 -3.18 -28.99
N ARG A 105 -18.06 -4.30 -28.79
CA ARG A 105 -16.94 -4.70 -29.66
C ARG A 105 -17.44 -5.18 -31.02
N GLN A 106 -16.94 -4.58 -32.10
CA GLN A 106 -17.30 -4.99 -33.46
C GLN A 106 -16.63 -6.33 -33.82
N ARG A 107 -17.34 -7.17 -34.59
CA ARG A 107 -16.80 -8.46 -35.05
C ARG A 107 -15.65 -8.21 -36.05
N GLY A 108 -14.52 -8.86 -35.83
CA GLY A 108 -13.34 -8.77 -36.71
C GLY A 108 -12.35 -7.64 -36.38
N GLU A 109 -12.65 -6.73 -35.45
CA GLU A 109 -11.67 -5.72 -35.03
C GLU A 109 -10.63 -6.30 -34.05
N PRO A 110 -9.32 -6.24 -34.37
CA PRO A 110 -8.28 -6.68 -33.46
C PRO A 110 -8.13 -5.69 -32.29
N VAL A 111 -8.18 -6.22 -31.07
CA VAL A 111 -7.97 -5.47 -29.83
C VAL A 111 -6.72 -6.02 -29.16
N SER A 112 -5.78 -5.17 -28.73
CA SER A 112 -4.58 -5.64 -28.04
C SER A 112 -4.91 -6.20 -26.67
N GLU A 113 -4.09 -7.14 -26.19
CA GLU A 113 -4.23 -7.71 -24.85
C GLU A 113 -4.27 -6.62 -23.75
N SER A 114 -3.47 -5.55 -23.90
CA SER A 114 -3.46 -4.41 -22.99
C SER A 114 -4.78 -3.64 -22.97
N TYR A 115 -5.42 -3.41 -24.12
CA TYR A 115 -6.73 -2.75 -24.17
C TYR A 115 -7.86 -3.68 -23.71
N GLY A 116 -7.75 -4.99 -24.01
CA GLY A 116 -8.64 -6.01 -23.47
C GLY A 116 -8.65 -6.05 -21.94
N LYS A 117 -7.48 -5.90 -21.29
CA LYS A 117 -7.38 -5.77 -19.83
C LYS A 117 -8.07 -4.51 -19.29
N ILE A 118 -8.03 -3.39 -20.02
CA ILE A 118 -8.74 -2.15 -19.65
C ILE A 118 -10.26 -2.35 -19.79
N LEU A 119 -10.75 -2.82 -20.94
CA LEU A 119 -12.19 -3.05 -21.16
C LEU A 119 -12.75 -4.03 -20.12
N ALA A 120 -12.08 -5.16 -19.88
CA ALA A 120 -12.50 -6.14 -18.88
C ALA A 120 -12.35 -5.65 -17.42
N SER A 121 -11.61 -4.57 -17.16
CA SER A 121 -11.65 -3.87 -15.86
C SER A 121 -12.89 -2.97 -15.76
N LEU A 122 -13.17 -2.19 -16.80
CA LEU A 122 -14.33 -1.30 -16.87
C LEU A 122 -15.65 -2.07 -16.74
N GLU A 123 -15.83 -3.14 -17.52
CA GLU A 123 -17.00 -4.03 -17.55
C GLU A 123 -17.28 -4.70 -16.18
N ARG A 124 -16.21 -4.98 -15.40
CA ARG A 124 -16.29 -5.58 -14.06
C ARG A 124 -16.39 -4.55 -12.92
N SER A 125 -16.26 -3.26 -13.21
CA SER A 125 -16.27 -2.20 -12.20
C SER A 125 -17.68 -1.96 -11.65
N ARG A 126 -17.77 -1.47 -10.40
CA ARG A 126 -19.06 -1.04 -9.78
C ARG A 126 -19.80 0.05 -10.58
N TYR A 127 -19.12 0.68 -11.52
CA TYR A 127 -19.62 1.77 -12.34
C TYR A 127 -20.15 1.33 -13.71
N HIS A 128 -19.95 0.09 -14.13
CA HIS A 128 -20.48 -0.39 -15.41
C HIS A 128 -22.02 -0.23 -15.48
N THR A 129 -22.51 0.13 -16.67
CA THR A 129 -23.88 -0.12 -17.12
C THR A 129 -23.87 -0.59 -18.59
N PRO A 130 -24.67 -1.60 -18.96
CA PRO A 130 -24.85 -2.02 -20.35
C PRO A 130 -25.73 -1.04 -21.16
N ARG A 131 -26.28 0.01 -20.53
CA ARG A 131 -27.23 0.95 -21.13
C ARG A 131 -26.58 2.31 -21.41
N PRO A 132 -26.49 2.75 -22.67
CA PRO A 132 -25.89 4.04 -23.02
C PRO A 132 -26.70 5.25 -22.50
N GLU A 133 -27.99 5.11 -22.21
CA GLU A 133 -28.84 6.17 -21.64
C GLU A 133 -28.49 6.47 -20.17
N GLU A 134 -28.27 5.44 -19.35
CA GLU A 134 -27.89 5.56 -17.93
C GLU A 134 -26.47 6.10 -17.71
N ALA A 135 -25.63 6.10 -18.75
CA ALA A 135 -24.21 6.40 -18.61
C ALA A 135 -23.91 7.89 -18.37
N CYS A 136 -22.94 8.13 -17.48
CA CYS A 136 -22.29 9.41 -17.24
C CYS A 136 -21.02 9.57 -18.10
N LEU A 137 -20.29 8.48 -18.33
CA LEU A 137 -18.99 8.43 -19.02
C LEU A 137 -18.99 7.32 -20.09
N PHE A 138 -18.33 7.57 -21.22
CA PHE A 138 -18.29 6.66 -22.37
C PHE A 138 -16.85 6.23 -22.68
N VAL A 139 -16.64 4.94 -22.94
CA VAL A 139 -15.33 4.40 -23.36
C VAL A 139 -15.46 3.61 -24.66
N LEU A 140 -14.54 3.86 -25.58
CA LEU A 140 -14.53 3.29 -26.93
C LEU A 140 -14.14 1.80 -26.91
N ALA A 141 -14.72 1.00 -27.81
CA ALA A 141 -14.28 -0.38 -28.06
C ALA A 141 -13.02 -0.46 -28.93
N ILE A 142 -12.72 0.62 -29.65
CA ILE A 142 -11.61 0.75 -30.60
C ILE A 142 -10.30 0.93 -29.83
N ASP A 143 -9.30 0.07 -30.08
CA ASP A 143 -7.99 0.18 -29.45
C ASP A 143 -7.28 1.47 -29.89
N THR A 144 -7.01 2.33 -28.90
CA THR A 144 -6.39 3.64 -29.04
C THR A 144 -5.07 3.75 -28.25
N LEU A 145 -4.60 2.63 -27.67
CA LEU A 145 -3.39 2.62 -26.85
C LEU A 145 -2.12 2.92 -27.64
N ASP A 146 -2.06 2.45 -28.89
CA ASP A 146 -0.90 2.60 -29.76
C ASP A 146 -1.25 3.41 -31.03
N ARG A 147 -0.70 4.61 -31.11
CA ARG A 147 -0.86 5.56 -32.23
C ARG A 147 0.43 5.76 -33.03
N ASP A 148 1.46 4.95 -32.77
CA ASP A 148 2.69 4.90 -33.55
C ASP A 148 2.39 4.21 -34.89
N ARG A 149 2.42 4.95 -36.01
CA ARG A 149 2.02 4.41 -37.34
C ARG A 149 2.93 3.28 -37.85
N LEU A 150 4.10 3.10 -37.21
CA LEU A 150 5.05 2.02 -37.51
C LEU A 150 4.82 0.78 -36.63
N SER A 151 3.89 0.83 -35.67
CA SER A 151 3.54 -0.30 -34.82
C SER A 151 2.59 -1.26 -35.52
N ALA A 152 2.85 -2.57 -35.37
CA ALA A 152 1.93 -3.63 -35.78
C ALA A 152 0.62 -3.67 -34.97
N ARG A 153 0.44 -2.77 -33.98
CA ARG A 153 -0.78 -2.57 -33.20
C ARG A 153 -1.53 -1.29 -33.56
N TYR A 154 -1.05 -0.52 -34.53
CA TYR A 154 -1.71 0.71 -34.97
C TYR A 154 -3.06 0.42 -35.61
N VAL A 155 -4.14 0.93 -35.01
CA VAL A 155 -5.48 0.86 -35.61
C VAL A 155 -5.67 2.03 -36.60
N PRO A 156 -5.84 1.80 -37.91
CA PRO A 156 -6.15 2.84 -38.88
C PRO A 156 -7.64 3.24 -38.83
N GLY A 157 -7.96 4.41 -39.40
CA GLY A 157 -9.34 4.83 -39.64
C GLY A 157 -10.18 5.17 -38.40
N VAL A 158 -9.56 5.43 -37.25
CA VAL A 158 -10.28 5.75 -35.98
C VAL A 158 -11.23 6.93 -36.14
N GLY A 159 -10.79 8.05 -36.73
CA GLY A 159 -11.64 9.23 -36.97
C GLY A 159 -12.94 8.92 -37.73
N PRO A 160 -12.88 8.33 -38.94
CA PRO A 160 -14.07 7.88 -39.66
C PRO A 160 -14.98 6.91 -38.87
N LYS A 161 -14.40 5.97 -38.10
CA LYS A 161 -15.18 5.04 -37.25
C LYS A 161 -15.92 5.75 -36.11
N LEU A 162 -15.33 6.81 -35.56
CA LEU A 162 -15.97 7.67 -34.55
C LEU A 162 -17.07 8.54 -35.17
N GLY A 163 -16.82 9.14 -36.34
CA GLY A 163 -17.81 9.91 -37.09
C GLY A 163 -19.04 9.10 -37.51
N ALA A 164 -18.89 7.80 -37.75
CA ALA A 164 -19.98 6.87 -38.02
C ALA A 164 -20.78 6.45 -36.76
N SER A 165 -20.35 6.83 -35.55
CA SER A 165 -21.03 6.45 -34.30
C SER A 165 -21.99 7.56 -33.82
N PRO A 166 -23.31 7.28 -33.71
CA PRO A 166 -24.27 8.28 -33.21
C PRO A 166 -24.05 8.66 -31.74
N LEU A 167 -23.29 7.86 -30.99
CA LEU A 167 -22.96 8.13 -29.59
C LEU A 167 -21.78 9.11 -29.42
N TRP A 168 -20.88 9.22 -30.41
CA TRP A 168 -19.59 9.91 -30.24
C TRP A 168 -19.72 11.41 -29.91
N ASN A 169 -20.81 12.07 -30.31
CA ASN A 169 -21.24 13.43 -29.89
C ASN A 169 -20.18 14.56 -29.87
N GLY A 170 -19.06 14.42 -30.62
CA GLY A 170 -17.93 15.36 -30.59
C GLY A 170 -16.96 15.15 -29.41
N GLY A 171 -16.97 13.96 -28.81
CA GLY A 171 -16.11 13.55 -27.68
C GLY A 171 -16.68 13.91 -26.30
N ARG A 172 -17.83 14.56 -26.20
CA ARG A 172 -18.38 15.02 -24.91
C ARG A 172 -18.76 13.83 -24.01
N ASN A 173 -18.25 13.85 -22.77
CA ASN A 173 -18.32 12.73 -21.81
C ASN A 173 -17.60 11.43 -22.24
N HIS A 174 -16.71 11.49 -23.25
CA HIS A 174 -15.89 10.33 -23.62
C HIS A 174 -14.54 10.34 -22.90
N LEU A 175 -14.04 9.15 -22.58
CA LEU A 175 -12.69 8.90 -22.08
C LEU A 175 -11.93 8.00 -23.08
N VAL A 176 -10.79 8.49 -23.56
CA VAL A 176 -9.89 7.76 -24.47
C VAL A 176 -8.62 7.39 -23.70
N PHE A 177 -8.23 6.11 -23.74
CA PHE A 177 -6.97 5.66 -23.14
C PHE A 177 -5.84 5.67 -24.17
N ASN A 178 -4.65 6.12 -23.79
CA ASN A 178 -3.46 6.06 -24.66
C ASN A 178 -2.18 5.73 -23.88
N LEU A 179 -1.31 4.90 -24.45
CA LEU A 179 0.02 4.59 -23.88
C LEU A 179 1.17 5.09 -24.79
N TYR A 180 0.93 5.16 -26.10
CA TYR A 180 1.91 5.53 -27.10
C TYR A 180 1.28 6.54 -28.08
N SER A 181 1.64 7.83 -27.97
CA SER A 181 1.27 8.92 -28.88
C SER A 181 2.36 9.22 -29.90
N GLY A 182 2.01 9.78 -31.06
CA GLY A 182 2.99 10.12 -32.10
C GLY A 182 3.78 8.94 -32.67
N THR A 183 4.63 9.22 -33.65
CA THR A 183 5.42 8.26 -34.44
C THR A 183 6.88 8.74 -34.51
N TRP A 184 7.81 7.87 -34.90
CA TRP A 184 9.17 8.29 -35.28
C TRP A 184 9.12 9.37 -36.40
N PRO A 185 9.99 10.40 -36.39
CA PRO A 185 11.10 10.64 -35.46
C PRO A 185 10.70 11.38 -34.18
N ASP A 186 9.66 12.20 -34.24
CA ASP A 186 9.43 13.28 -33.27
C ASP A 186 8.60 12.86 -32.05
N TYR A 187 7.89 11.73 -32.12
CA TYR A 187 7.09 11.17 -31.02
C TYR A 187 6.13 12.17 -30.34
N GLY A 188 5.61 13.11 -31.12
CA GLY A 188 4.74 14.19 -30.65
C GLY A 188 3.43 13.74 -29.99
N GLU A 189 2.71 14.71 -29.42
CA GLU A 189 1.59 14.44 -28.53
C GLU A 189 0.32 13.92 -29.23
N GLU A 190 0.27 14.00 -30.57
CA GLU A 190 -0.87 13.64 -31.42
C GLU A 190 -1.29 12.16 -31.36
N LEU A 191 -2.60 11.92 -31.48
CA LEU A 191 -3.19 10.58 -31.60
C LEU A 191 -3.54 10.19 -33.05
N GLY A 192 -3.39 11.11 -34.02
CA GLY A 192 -3.71 10.88 -35.43
C GLY A 192 -5.22 10.78 -35.75
N PHE A 193 -6.07 11.31 -34.88
CA PHE A 193 -7.49 11.57 -35.11
C PHE A 193 -7.95 12.73 -34.19
N ASP A 194 -9.04 13.41 -34.52
CA ASP A 194 -9.61 14.43 -33.64
C ASP A 194 -10.33 13.80 -32.45
N VAL A 195 -9.98 14.26 -31.25
CA VAL A 195 -10.57 13.84 -29.97
C VAL A 195 -11.71 14.76 -29.53
N GLY A 196 -11.84 15.94 -30.13
CA GLY A 196 -12.83 16.95 -29.78
C GLY A 196 -12.84 17.28 -28.29
N GLN A 197 -14.01 17.09 -27.67
CA GLN A 197 -14.25 17.34 -26.25
C GLN A 197 -13.86 16.16 -25.34
N ALA A 198 -13.29 15.06 -25.87
CA ALA A 198 -12.98 13.88 -25.08
C ALA A 198 -11.85 14.11 -24.06
N MET A 199 -12.00 13.47 -22.90
CA MET A 199 -11.00 13.34 -21.85
C MET A 199 -9.96 12.29 -22.23
N LEU A 200 -8.70 12.52 -21.90
CA LEU A 200 -7.60 11.59 -22.18
C LEU A 200 -7.05 10.99 -20.89
N ALA A 201 -7.13 9.66 -20.78
CA ALA A 201 -6.36 8.86 -19.84
C ALA A 201 -5.06 8.41 -20.55
N LYS A 202 -4.06 9.31 -20.60
CA LYS A 202 -2.86 9.13 -21.42
C LYS A 202 -1.59 8.99 -20.57
N ALA A 203 -0.68 8.10 -20.99
CA ALA A 203 0.66 7.99 -20.43
C ALA A 203 1.66 8.91 -21.15
N SER A 204 2.73 9.29 -20.44
CA SER A 204 3.80 10.15 -20.96
C SER A 204 3.35 11.57 -21.36
N PHE A 205 2.31 12.11 -20.73
CA PHE A 205 1.86 13.50 -20.95
C PHE A 205 3.00 14.51 -20.81
N ASP A 206 3.02 15.46 -21.74
CA ASP A 206 3.78 16.69 -21.58
C ASP A 206 2.98 17.72 -20.76
N ALA A 207 3.65 18.44 -19.84
CA ALA A 207 3.01 19.41 -18.95
C ALA A 207 2.51 20.68 -19.66
N GLU A 208 2.96 20.96 -20.89
CA GLU A 208 2.40 22.01 -21.75
C GLU A 208 1.21 21.51 -22.57
N SER A 209 1.08 20.19 -22.84
CA SER A 209 -0.05 19.61 -23.57
C SER A 209 -1.26 19.28 -22.66
N PHE A 210 -0.97 18.85 -21.43
CA PHE A 210 -1.95 18.39 -20.43
C PHE A 210 -3.04 19.43 -20.12
N ARG A 211 -4.24 18.96 -19.77
CA ARG A 211 -5.38 19.79 -19.33
C ARG A 211 -5.69 19.49 -17.85
N PRO A 212 -5.10 20.23 -16.88
CA PRO A 212 -5.27 19.96 -15.45
C PRO A 212 -6.74 19.98 -15.00
N GLY A 213 -7.13 19.07 -14.11
CA GLY A 213 -8.53 18.91 -13.68
C GLY A 213 -9.47 18.34 -14.75
N PHE A 214 -8.99 18.10 -15.97
CA PHE A 214 -9.77 17.49 -17.06
C PHE A 214 -9.16 16.16 -17.50
N ASP A 215 -7.93 16.14 -18.01
CA ASP A 215 -7.24 14.90 -18.37
C ASP A 215 -6.73 14.12 -17.16
N VAL A 216 -6.34 12.86 -17.35
CA VAL A 216 -5.73 12.02 -16.30
C VAL A 216 -4.43 11.43 -16.81
N SER A 217 -3.30 11.80 -16.19
CA SER A 217 -2.02 11.15 -16.46
C SER A 217 -2.00 9.76 -15.85
N ILE A 218 -1.74 8.74 -16.67
CA ILE A 218 -1.67 7.32 -16.27
C ILE A 218 -0.24 6.77 -16.46
N PRO A 219 0.18 5.70 -15.76
CA PRO A 219 1.52 5.15 -15.94
C PRO A 219 1.65 4.43 -17.28
N LEU A 220 2.87 4.42 -17.82
CA LEU A 220 3.20 3.58 -18.97
C LEU A 220 3.49 2.15 -18.48
N PHE A 221 2.55 1.23 -18.70
CA PHE A 221 2.67 -0.18 -18.31
C PHE A 221 2.93 -1.11 -19.52
N PRO A 222 3.72 -2.19 -19.36
CA PRO A 222 4.04 -3.12 -20.44
C PRO A 222 2.88 -4.10 -20.74
N ARG A 223 2.99 -4.89 -21.82
CA ARG A 223 1.93 -5.83 -22.27
C ARG A 223 1.58 -6.84 -21.16
N ASP A 224 2.62 -7.42 -20.61
CA ASP A 224 2.70 -8.44 -19.57
C ASP A 224 2.32 -7.92 -18.18
N HIS A 225 2.01 -6.63 -18.02
CA HIS A 225 1.48 -6.10 -16.77
C HIS A 225 0.19 -6.86 -16.38
N PRO A 226 0.06 -7.33 -15.13
CA PRO A 226 -1.03 -8.20 -14.72
C PRO A 226 -2.36 -7.43 -14.63
N GLN A 227 -3.47 -8.10 -14.92
CA GLN A 227 -4.80 -7.49 -14.78
C GLN A 227 -5.17 -7.30 -13.30
N ARG A 228 -4.95 -8.34 -12.49
CA ARG A 228 -5.21 -8.43 -11.04
C ARG A 228 -4.04 -9.11 -10.33
N GLY A 229 -4.02 -9.06 -9.00
CA GLY A 229 -3.07 -9.88 -8.21
C GLY A 229 -1.59 -9.62 -8.47
N GLY A 230 -1.23 -8.47 -9.03
CA GLY A 230 0.12 -8.24 -9.49
C GLY A 230 1.16 -8.22 -8.37
N GLN A 231 2.37 -8.62 -8.74
CA GLN A 231 3.50 -8.92 -7.86
C GLN A 231 3.65 -7.92 -6.70
N GLU A 232 3.79 -8.45 -5.48
CA GLU A 232 3.94 -7.67 -4.25
C GLU A 232 5.12 -6.68 -4.30
N GLY A 233 5.00 -5.59 -3.54
CA GLY A 233 6.16 -4.78 -3.19
C GLY A 233 7.28 -5.60 -2.49
N ARG A 234 8.54 -5.31 -2.81
CA ARG A 234 9.72 -5.98 -2.24
C ARG A 234 9.97 -5.69 -0.75
N LEU A 235 9.49 -4.58 -0.17
CA LEU A 235 9.57 -4.28 1.27
C LEU A 235 8.50 -5.02 2.08
N ARG A 236 8.65 -6.35 2.19
CA ARG A 236 7.92 -7.15 3.17
C ARG A 236 8.20 -6.63 4.59
N HIS A 237 7.15 -6.51 5.41
CA HIS A 237 7.07 -5.91 6.75
C HIS A 237 8.34 -5.96 7.63
N SER A 238 9.33 -5.13 7.30
CA SER A 238 10.64 -5.07 7.97
C SER A 238 10.82 -3.67 8.53
N ALA A 239 10.92 -3.56 9.85
CA ALA A 239 11.09 -2.26 10.54
C ALA A 239 12.44 -1.58 10.26
N VAL A 240 13.34 -2.24 9.53
CA VAL A 240 14.64 -1.72 9.08
C VAL A 240 14.73 -1.97 7.56
N PRO A 241 15.01 -0.97 6.72
CA PRO A 241 15.21 -1.19 5.30
C PRO A 241 16.49 -2.02 5.08
N PRO A 242 16.51 -2.96 4.13
CA PRO A 242 17.71 -3.74 3.85
C PRO A 242 18.85 -2.81 3.41
N ARG A 243 20.06 -3.04 3.93
CA ARG A 243 21.27 -2.35 3.44
C ARG A 243 21.57 -2.81 2.02
N LYS A 244 21.05 -2.06 1.04
CA LYS A 244 21.27 -2.28 -0.38
C LYS A 244 22.71 -1.96 -0.78
N LYS A 245 23.28 -2.75 -1.70
CA LYS A 245 24.69 -2.69 -2.11
C LYS A 245 25.01 -1.41 -2.90
N TYR A 246 24.09 -0.98 -3.76
CA TYR A 246 24.28 0.18 -4.62
C TYR A 246 23.46 1.38 -4.12
N LEU A 247 24.05 2.56 -4.20
CA LEU A 247 23.36 3.81 -3.91
C LEU A 247 22.43 4.17 -5.07
N LEU A 248 22.94 4.21 -6.29
CA LEU A 248 22.23 4.70 -7.47
C LEU A 248 22.48 3.76 -8.65
N ALA A 249 21.42 3.33 -9.34
CA ALA A 249 21.55 2.43 -10.47
C ALA A 249 20.73 2.79 -11.71
N PHE A 250 21.28 2.42 -12.86
CA PHE A 250 20.62 2.33 -14.14
C PHE A 250 21.15 1.12 -14.92
N LYS A 251 20.24 0.36 -15.55
CA LYS A 251 20.55 -0.58 -16.63
C LYS A 251 19.50 -0.45 -17.72
N GLY A 252 19.87 -0.04 -18.92
CA GLY A 252 18.90 0.13 -20.01
C GLY A 252 19.49 0.33 -21.41
N LYS A 253 18.62 0.57 -22.39
CA LYS A 253 19.03 0.81 -23.78
C LYS A 253 19.45 2.27 -23.97
N ARG A 254 20.62 2.49 -24.60
CA ARG A 254 21.08 3.79 -25.10
C ARG A 254 20.55 4.00 -26.51
N TYR A 255 19.93 5.15 -26.76
CA TYR A 255 19.52 5.52 -28.10
C TYR A 255 20.69 6.25 -28.77
N LEU A 256 21.14 5.76 -29.91
CA LEU A 256 22.26 6.32 -30.66
C LEU A 256 21.84 7.56 -31.48
N THR A 257 20.56 7.65 -31.81
CA THR A 257 19.92 8.75 -32.55
C THR A 257 18.54 9.07 -31.97
N GLY A 258 18.00 10.26 -32.28
CA GLY A 258 16.64 10.66 -31.91
C GLY A 258 16.45 11.10 -30.45
N ILE A 259 15.19 11.30 -30.05
CA ILE A 259 14.80 11.85 -28.74
C ILE A 259 15.25 10.94 -27.59
N GLY A 260 15.72 11.55 -26.49
CA GLY A 260 16.23 10.85 -25.30
C GLY A 260 17.64 10.27 -25.44
N SER A 261 18.28 10.39 -26.61
CA SER A 261 19.67 9.94 -26.84
C SER A 261 20.69 10.65 -25.95
N GLY A 262 20.67 11.99 -25.93
CA GLY A 262 21.62 12.83 -25.18
C GLY A 262 21.71 12.47 -23.69
N THR A 263 20.58 12.51 -22.99
CA THR A 263 20.49 12.16 -21.56
C THR A 263 20.98 10.75 -21.30
N ARG A 264 20.56 9.77 -22.13
CA ARG A 264 20.97 8.36 -21.99
C ARG A 264 22.43 8.12 -22.35
N ASN A 265 23.03 8.93 -23.21
CA ASN A 265 24.46 8.86 -23.50
C ASN A 265 25.28 9.43 -22.34
N ALA A 266 24.84 10.54 -21.73
CA ALA A 266 25.54 11.16 -20.61
C ALA A 266 25.55 10.30 -19.32
N LEU A 267 24.66 9.31 -19.20
CA LEU A 267 24.57 8.38 -18.05
C LEU A 267 25.86 7.61 -17.73
N HIS A 268 26.78 7.45 -18.69
CA HIS A 268 28.07 6.79 -18.41
C HIS A 268 29.01 7.66 -17.53
N HIS A 269 28.91 8.99 -17.58
CA HIS A 269 29.78 9.90 -16.82
C HIS A 269 29.60 9.82 -15.30
N ILE A 270 28.47 9.28 -14.83
CA ILE A 270 28.21 9.08 -13.40
C ILE A 270 28.50 7.65 -12.92
N HIS A 271 28.90 6.74 -13.82
CA HIS A 271 29.27 5.38 -13.43
C HIS A 271 30.64 5.37 -12.73
N ASN A 272 30.75 4.61 -11.62
CA ASN A 272 32.01 4.48 -10.89
C ASN A 272 32.39 3.03 -10.53
N GLY A 273 31.64 2.04 -11.01
CA GLY A 273 31.85 0.61 -10.72
C GLY A 273 31.67 0.18 -9.25
N LYS A 274 31.29 1.09 -8.34
CA LYS A 274 31.27 0.87 -6.89
C LYS A 274 29.85 0.99 -6.34
N ASP A 275 29.45 2.18 -5.90
CA ASP A 275 28.11 2.47 -5.38
C ASP A 275 27.17 3.05 -6.46
N ILE A 276 27.69 3.44 -7.63
CA ILE A 276 26.89 3.93 -8.76
C ILE A 276 27.13 3.08 -10.02
N VAL A 277 26.12 2.27 -10.36
CA VAL A 277 26.13 1.31 -11.48
C VAL A 277 25.22 1.82 -12.58
N SER A 278 25.80 2.35 -13.67
CA SER A 278 25.05 2.98 -14.76
C SER A 278 25.47 2.35 -16.08
N LEU A 279 24.64 1.41 -16.56
CA LEU A 279 24.96 0.47 -17.64
C LEU A 279 24.04 0.69 -18.84
N THR A 280 24.63 0.74 -20.03
CA THR A 280 23.91 0.97 -21.29
C THR A 280 24.23 -0.09 -22.33
N THR A 281 23.21 -0.62 -23.01
CA THR A 281 23.40 -1.41 -24.25
C THR A 281 23.01 -0.61 -25.49
N CYS A 282 23.79 -0.76 -26.57
CA CYS A 282 23.48 -0.20 -27.89
C CYS A 282 22.50 -1.07 -28.70
N LYS A 283 22.18 -2.31 -28.27
CA LYS A 283 21.38 -3.30 -29.01
C LYS A 283 19.89 -2.89 -29.08
N HIS A 284 19.57 -1.95 -29.99
CA HIS A 284 18.27 -1.26 -30.05
C HIS A 284 17.84 -0.83 -31.46
N GLY A 285 16.83 -1.52 -32.01
CA GLY A 285 16.38 -1.36 -33.39
C GLY A 285 17.05 -2.39 -34.32
N LYS A 286 16.68 -2.39 -35.61
CA LYS A 286 17.35 -3.24 -36.61
C LYS A 286 18.69 -2.65 -37.04
N ASP A 287 18.76 -1.33 -37.15
CA ASP A 287 19.89 -0.58 -37.71
C ASP A 287 20.92 -0.12 -36.67
N TRP A 288 20.93 -0.69 -35.47
CA TRP A 288 21.80 -0.25 -34.37
C TRP A 288 23.29 -0.37 -34.71
N GLU A 289 23.67 -1.38 -35.48
CA GLU A 289 25.03 -1.60 -36.00
C GLU A 289 25.49 -0.49 -36.95
N LYS A 290 24.58 0.10 -37.74
CA LYS A 290 24.87 1.20 -38.68
C LYS A 290 25.15 2.54 -37.97
N HIS A 291 24.73 2.65 -36.70
CA HIS A 291 24.93 3.84 -35.86
C HIS A 291 25.89 3.57 -34.69
N LYS A 292 26.55 2.41 -34.68
CA LYS A 292 27.46 1.97 -33.62
C LYS A 292 28.62 2.94 -33.44
N ASP A 293 28.83 3.42 -32.22
CA ASP A 293 30.01 4.21 -31.85
C ASP A 293 31.09 3.35 -31.17
N ALA A 294 32.27 3.96 -30.96
CA ALA A 294 33.44 3.30 -30.38
C ALA A 294 33.24 2.79 -28.93
N ARG A 295 32.20 3.24 -28.20
CA ARG A 295 31.92 2.75 -26.85
C ARG A 295 30.96 1.55 -26.84
N CYS A 296 30.20 1.33 -27.92
CA CYS A 296 29.12 0.34 -27.95
C CYS A 296 29.52 -1.11 -27.61
N ASP A 297 30.73 -1.55 -27.93
CA ASP A 297 31.17 -2.91 -27.57
C ASP A 297 31.43 -3.05 -26.07
N GLN A 298 32.13 -2.08 -25.48
CA GLN A 298 32.38 -2.02 -24.03
C GLN A 298 31.07 -1.84 -23.24
N ASP A 299 30.21 -0.91 -23.69
CA ASP A 299 28.83 -0.70 -23.20
C ASP A 299 28.08 -2.03 -23.11
N ASN A 300 28.09 -2.84 -24.19
CA ASN A 300 27.41 -4.14 -24.23
C ASN A 300 28.05 -5.17 -23.29
N VAL A 301 29.38 -5.27 -23.25
CA VAL A 301 30.11 -6.19 -22.36
C VAL A 301 29.85 -5.87 -20.89
N ASP A 302 29.79 -4.59 -20.50
CA ASP A 302 29.49 -4.19 -19.12
C ASP A 302 28.00 -4.36 -18.77
N TYR A 303 27.09 -4.16 -19.74
CA TYR A 303 25.66 -4.40 -19.58
C TYR A 303 25.32 -5.88 -19.29
N GLU A 304 26.11 -6.81 -19.82
CA GLU A 304 25.89 -8.26 -19.68
C GLU A 304 26.44 -8.83 -18.35
N LYS A 305 27.28 -8.10 -17.62
CA LYS A 305 27.89 -8.54 -16.32
C LYS A 305 26.96 -8.54 -15.11
N PHE A 306 25.76 -7.95 -15.21
CA PHE A 306 24.84 -7.76 -14.09
C PHE A 306 23.45 -8.30 -14.44
N ASP A 307 22.78 -9.02 -13.54
CA ASP A 307 21.34 -9.24 -13.71
C ASP A 307 20.57 -7.90 -13.59
N TYR A 308 19.43 -7.84 -14.25
CA TYR A 308 18.56 -6.68 -14.24
C TYR A 308 17.71 -6.56 -12.96
N GLN A 309 17.07 -7.64 -12.52
CA GLN A 309 16.20 -7.62 -11.35
C GLN A 309 17.02 -7.53 -10.05
N GLU A 310 18.12 -8.27 -9.96
CA GLU A 310 19.05 -8.20 -8.83
C GLU A 310 19.59 -6.77 -8.65
N LEU A 311 20.01 -6.11 -9.73
CA LEU A 311 20.49 -4.73 -9.69
C LEU A 311 19.43 -3.77 -9.15
N LEU A 312 18.19 -3.82 -9.66
CA LEU A 312 17.10 -2.94 -9.19
C LEU A 312 16.75 -3.21 -7.72
N HIS A 313 16.61 -4.48 -7.32
CA HIS A 313 16.33 -4.84 -5.93
C HIS A 313 17.45 -4.41 -4.96
N ASN A 314 18.70 -4.50 -5.39
CA ASN A 314 19.90 -4.21 -4.59
C ASN A 314 20.39 -2.74 -4.72
N SER A 315 19.54 -1.84 -5.24
CA SER A 315 19.83 -0.41 -5.39
C SER A 315 18.87 0.49 -4.58
N THR A 316 19.40 1.51 -3.93
CA THR A 316 18.61 2.45 -3.09
C THR A 316 17.78 3.40 -3.95
N PHE A 317 18.41 3.99 -4.97
CA PHE A 317 17.83 4.89 -5.96
C PHE A 317 17.97 4.30 -7.37
N CYS A 318 16.94 4.46 -8.21
CA CYS A 318 16.93 3.97 -9.59
C CYS A 318 16.68 5.13 -10.55
N ILE A 319 17.56 5.33 -11.53
CA ILE A 319 17.42 6.41 -12.51
C ILE A 319 16.31 6.04 -13.51
N VAL A 320 15.38 6.97 -13.70
CA VAL A 320 14.26 6.90 -14.64
C VAL A 320 14.45 8.00 -15.71
N PRO A 321 15.34 7.79 -16.70
CA PRO A 321 15.52 8.73 -17.80
C PRO A 321 14.38 8.57 -18.82
N ARG A 322 13.97 9.69 -19.44
CA ARG A 322 12.97 9.71 -20.51
C ARG A 322 13.22 8.63 -21.56
N GLY A 323 12.14 8.08 -22.12
CA GLY A 323 12.21 7.18 -23.27
C GLY A 323 12.30 7.94 -24.58
N ARG A 324 11.78 7.32 -25.65
CA ARG A 324 11.37 8.01 -26.88
C ARG A 324 10.23 9.02 -26.62
N ARG A 325 9.45 8.77 -25.56
CA ARG A 325 8.41 9.62 -24.97
C ARG A 325 8.82 9.97 -23.53
N LEU A 326 8.11 10.88 -22.87
CA LEU A 326 8.48 11.35 -21.52
C LEU A 326 8.45 10.25 -20.45
N GLY A 327 7.46 9.36 -20.47
CA GLY A 327 7.38 8.21 -19.57
C GLY A 327 8.24 7.02 -20.03
N SER A 328 8.53 6.10 -19.10
CA SER A 328 9.14 4.81 -19.40
C SER A 328 8.72 3.74 -18.39
N PHE A 329 8.71 2.47 -18.79
CA PHE A 329 8.38 1.33 -17.91
C PHE A 329 9.22 1.32 -16.62
N ARG A 330 10.45 1.87 -16.68
CA ARG A 330 11.38 2.01 -15.55
C ARG A 330 10.79 2.68 -14.33
N PHE A 331 9.79 3.53 -14.52
CA PHE A 331 9.03 4.13 -13.42
C PHE A 331 8.34 3.05 -12.56
N LEU A 332 7.56 2.16 -13.17
CA LEU A 332 6.87 1.08 -12.48
C LEU A 332 7.84 0.02 -11.93
N GLU A 333 8.87 -0.33 -12.70
CA GLU A 333 9.90 -1.30 -12.28
C GLU A 333 10.66 -0.82 -11.03
N ALA A 334 11.00 0.47 -10.96
CA ALA A 334 11.62 1.09 -9.80
C ALA A 334 10.67 1.11 -8.58
N LEU A 335 9.41 1.48 -8.80
CA LEU A 335 8.40 1.52 -7.73
C LEU A 335 8.18 0.14 -7.11
N GLN A 336 8.02 -0.90 -7.93
CA GLN A 336 7.88 -2.29 -7.48
C GLN A 336 9.10 -2.76 -6.66
N ALA A 337 10.32 -2.47 -7.14
CA ALA A 337 11.57 -2.94 -6.54
C ALA A 337 11.96 -2.23 -5.22
N ALA A 338 11.11 -1.34 -4.69
CA ALA A 338 11.43 -0.42 -3.59
C ALA A 338 12.72 0.37 -3.87
N CYS A 339 12.91 0.81 -5.12
CA CYS A 339 14.08 1.55 -5.56
C CYS A 339 13.63 2.97 -5.90
N ILE A 340 14.04 3.96 -5.13
CA ILE A 340 13.48 5.32 -5.20
C ILE A 340 13.69 5.89 -6.62
N PRO A 341 12.63 6.21 -7.38
CA PRO A 341 12.79 6.72 -8.73
C PRO A 341 13.43 8.11 -8.73
N VAL A 342 14.60 8.21 -9.38
CA VAL A 342 15.27 9.48 -9.71
C VAL A 342 14.89 9.85 -11.13
N LEU A 343 13.92 10.74 -11.25
CA LEU A 343 13.27 11.11 -12.50
C LEU A 343 14.16 12.09 -13.27
N LEU A 344 14.46 11.77 -14.53
CA LEU A 344 15.18 12.63 -15.48
C LEU A 344 14.36 12.70 -16.78
N SER A 345 13.30 13.51 -16.75
CA SER A 345 12.35 13.68 -17.84
C SER A 345 11.67 15.04 -17.70
N ASP A 346 12.39 16.09 -18.09
CA ASP A 346 11.93 17.47 -17.99
C ASP A 346 10.65 17.66 -18.81
N GLY A 347 9.60 18.20 -18.19
CA GLY A 347 8.27 18.37 -18.79
C GLY A 347 7.27 17.24 -18.53
N TRP A 348 7.66 16.10 -17.92
CA TRP A 348 6.71 14.99 -17.70
C TRP A 348 5.68 15.27 -16.59
N GLU A 349 4.39 15.26 -16.94
CA GLU A 349 3.28 15.19 -15.98
C GLU A 349 3.14 13.75 -15.44
N LEU A 350 3.56 13.53 -14.18
CA LEU A 350 3.63 12.20 -13.58
C LEU A 350 2.23 11.57 -13.38
N PRO A 351 2.12 10.22 -13.32
CA PRO A 351 0.83 9.55 -13.18
C PRO A 351 0.07 9.98 -11.92
N PHE A 352 -1.21 10.29 -12.09
CA PHE A 352 -2.14 10.70 -11.03
C PHE A 352 -1.66 11.85 -10.12
N SER A 353 -0.79 12.76 -10.60
CA SER A 353 -0.20 13.87 -9.81
C SER A 353 -1.21 14.83 -9.17
N GLU A 354 -2.44 14.89 -9.69
CA GLU A 354 -3.56 15.63 -9.09
C GLU A 354 -3.89 15.14 -7.67
N VAL A 355 -3.70 13.85 -7.40
CA VAL A 355 -4.01 13.21 -6.12
C VAL A 355 -2.78 12.65 -5.41
N ILE A 356 -1.80 12.10 -6.14
CA ILE A 356 -0.53 11.60 -5.57
C ILE A 356 0.43 12.76 -5.29
N ASP A 357 1.09 12.72 -4.14
CA ASP A 357 2.23 13.58 -3.83
C ASP A 357 3.55 12.87 -4.14
N TRP A 358 4.06 13.10 -5.35
CA TRP A 358 5.32 12.52 -5.81
C TRP A 358 6.55 13.00 -5.03
N SER A 359 6.48 14.10 -4.27
CA SER A 359 7.59 14.54 -3.40
C SER A 359 7.89 13.53 -2.27
N LYS A 360 6.89 12.72 -1.90
CA LYS A 360 6.99 11.67 -0.88
C LYS A 360 7.49 10.33 -1.41
N ALA A 361 7.64 10.15 -2.73
CA ALA A 361 8.05 8.87 -3.33
C ALA A 361 9.20 8.97 -4.34
N ALA A 362 9.44 10.12 -4.96
CA ALA A 362 10.40 10.30 -6.04
C ALA A 362 11.38 11.45 -5.78
N VAL A 363 12.52 11.41 -6.47
CA VAL A 363 13.47 12.53 -6.57
C VAL A 363 13.42 13.07 -8.00
N VAL A 364 13.04 14.34 -8.18
CA VAL A 364 13.02 14.98 -9.51
C VAL A 364 14.36 15.67 -9.76
N GLY A 365 15.05 15.32 -10.84
CA GLY A 365 16.25 16.00 -11.32
C GLY A 365 16.05 16.53 -12.74
N SER A 366 16.65 17.67 -13.07
CA SER A 366 16.66 18.13 -14.47
C SER A 366 17.64 17.29 -15.28
N GLU A 367 17.28 16.95 -16.53
CA GLU A 367 18.16 16.32 -17.51
C GLU A 367 19.50 17.08 -17.66
N ARG A 368 19.49 18.41 -17.48
CA ARG A 368 20.67 19.29 -17.56
C ARG A 368 21.63 19.18 -16.38
N LEU A 369 21.18 18.65 -15.24
CA LEU A 369 21.95 18.60 -13.98
C LEU A 369 22.40 17.18 -13.61
N LEU A 370 22.40 16.24 -14.57
CA LEU A 370 22.73 14.82 -14.37
C LEU A 370 24.00 14.57 -13.53
N LEU A 371 25.07 15.34 -13.76
CA LEU A 371 26.34 15.17 -13.04
C LEU A 371 26.28 15.55 -11.55
N GLN A 372 25.25 16.29 -11.11
CA GLN A 372 25.02 16.66 -9.72
C GLN A 372 24.18 15.61 -8.96
N ILE A 373 23.45 14.74 -9.67
CA ILE A 373 22.60 13.70 -9.08
C ILE A 373 23.35 12.79 -8.08
N PRO A 374 24.59 12.31 -8.37
CA PRO A 374 25.41 11.56 -7.40
C PRO A 374 25.70 12.27 -6.07
N SER A 375 25.70 13.61 -6.04
CA SER A 375 25.87 14.38 -4.81
C SER A 375 24.54 14.63 -4.13
N ALA A 376 23.50 14.97 -4.90
CA ALA A 376 22.15 15.21 -4.38
C ALA A 376 21.60 13.99 -3.62
N VAL A 377 21.69 12.78 -4.20
CA VAL A 377 21.20 11.55 -3.52
C VAL A 377 22.03 11.16 -2.29
N ARG A 378 23.28 11.65 -2.16
CA ARG A 378 24.12 11.47 -0.96
C ARG A 378 23.78 12.45 0.17
N CYS A 379 23.15 13.59 -0.11
CA CYS A 379 22.63 14.48 0.94
C CYS A 379 21.31 13.97 1.57
N ILE A 380 20.66 12.93 1.02
CA ILE A 380 19.36 12.45 1.53
C ILE A 380 19.58 11.56 2.76
N HIS A 381 19.10 12.01 3.92
CA HIS A 381 19.22 11.29 5.20
C HIS A 381 18.52 9.91 5.17
N PRO A 382 19.05 8.89 5.88
CA PRO A 382 18.50 7.53 5.87
C PRO A 382 17.02 7.42 6.27
N GLU A 383 16.54 8.29 7.15
CA GLU A 383 15.14 8.36 7.57
C GLU A 383 14.23 8.77 6.40
N ARG A 384 14.65 9.77 5.59
CA ARG A 384 13.92 10.14 4.37
C ARG A 384 14.05 9.06 3.29
N VAL A 385 15.18 8.36 3.19
CA VAL A 385 15.31 7.18 2.30
C VAL A 385 14.28 6.11 2.66
N LEU A 386 14.12 5.79 3.95
CA LEU A 386 13.11 4.83 4.42
C LEU A 386 11.68 5.30 4.07
N ALA A 387 11.34 6.56 4.37
CA ALA A 387 10.02 7.12 4.04
C ALA A 387 9.72 7.09 2.53
N LEU A 388 10.70 7.50 1.69
CA LEU A 388 10.57 7.45 0.22
C LEU A 388 10.37 6.01 -0.29
N GLN A 389 11.05 5.02 0.29
CA GLN A 389 10.88 3.61 -0.07
C GLN A 389 9.54 3.02 0.43
N GLN A 390 9.08 3.39 1.62
CA GLN A 390 7.77 2.98 2.15
C GLN A 390 6.63 3.56 1.29
N GLN A 391 6.68 4.86 0.98
CA GLN A 391 5.67 5.50 0.12
C GLN A 391 5.69 4.93 -1.30
N THR A 392 6.88 4.70 -1.86
CA THR A 392 7.05 4.02 -3.16
C THR A 392 6.28 2.69 -3.22
N GLN A 393 6.33 1.92 -2.14
CA GLN A 393 5.70 0.60 -2.05
C GLN A 393 4.20 0.68 -1.78
N PHE A 394 3.77 1.60 -0.92
CA PHE A 394 2.35 1.92 -0.74
C PHE A 394 1.72 2.35 -2.08
N LEU A 395 2.34 3.24 -2.85
CA LEU A 395 1.80 3.68 -4.15
C LEU A 395 1.75 2.54 -5.18
N TRP A 396 2.77 1.66 -5.19
CA TRP A 396 2.74 0.43 -6.00
C TRP A 396 1.54 -0.45 -5.63
N ASP A 397 1.42 -0.83 -4.36
CA ASP A 397 0.39 -1.75 -3.88
C ASP A 397 -1.03 -1.13 -3.91
N ALA A 398 -1.18 0.19 -3.81
CA ALA A 398 -2.47 0.88 -3.86
C ALA A 398 -2.95 1.11 -5.30
N TYR A 399 -2.10 1.61 -6.21
CA TYR A 399 -2.55 2.20 -7.48
C TYR A 399 -1.93 1.57 -8.74
N PHE A 400 -0.76 0.94 -8.64
CA PHE A 400 0.04 0.60 -9.83
C PHE A 400 0.32 -0.89 -10.04
N SER A 401 0.07 -1.77 -9.07
CA SER A 401 0.47 -3.19 -9.23
C SER A 401 -0.37 -3.97 -10.25
N SER A 402 -1.49 -3.45 -10.77
CA SER A 402 -2.27 -4.11 -11.82
C SER A 402 -3.12 -3.14 -12.66
N VAL A 403 -3.54 -3.57 -13.85
CA VAL A 403 -4.40 -2.78 -14.76
C VAL A 403 -5.72 -2.37 -14.07
N ASP A 404 -6.38 -3.29 -13.35
CA ASP A 404 -7.62 -2.97 -12.62
C ASP A 404 -7.42 -1.79 -11.62
N LYS A 405 -6.26 -1.68 -10.96
CA LYS A 405 -5.96 -0.56 -10.05
C LYS A 405 -5.77 0.76 -10.80
N ILE A 406 -5.07 0.74 -11.93
CA ILE A 406 -4.83 1.91 -12.78
C ILE A 406 -6.17 2.45 -13.34
N VAL A 407 -7.04 1.56 -13.82
CA VAL A 407 -8.37 1.92 -14.33
C VAL A 407 -9.28 2.41 -13.21
N HIS A 408 -9.37 1.73 -12.08
CA HIS A 408 -10.20 2.19 -10.95
C HIS A 408 -9.70 3.52 -10.37
N THR A 409 -8.38 3.77 -10.31
CA THR A 409 -7.83 5.06 -9.89
C THR A 409 -8.24 6.19 -10.85
N THR A 410 -8.18 5.93 -12.16
CA THR A 410 -8.67 6.86 -13.19
C THR A 410 -10.16 7.19 -12.99
N LEU A 411 -11.00 6.19 -12.73
CA LEU A 411 -12.44 6.36 -12.51
C LEU A 411 -12.78 7.11 -11.21
N GLU A 412 -12.07 6.82 -10.10
CA GLU A 412 -12.32 7.48 -8.81
C GLU A 412 -11.84 8.95 -8.82
N ILE A 413 -10.74 9.28 -9.52
CA ILE A 413 -10.34 10.68 -9.76
C ILE A 413 -11.43 11.44 -10.53
N ILE A 414 -11.98 10.83 -11.59
CA ILE A 414 -13.09 11.43 -12.35
C ILE A 414 -14.34 11.60 -11.46
N LYS A 415 -14.67 10.61 -10.61
CA LYS A 415 -15.80 10.72 -9.66
C LYS A 415 -15.61 11.87 -8.67
N ASP A 416 -14.43 12.02 -8.07
CA ASP A 416 -14.15 13.07 -7.09
C ASP A 416 -14.31 14.48 -7.70
N ARG A 417 -13.90 14.68 -8.96
CA ARG A 417 -14.13 15.93 -9.72
C ARG A 417 -15.62 16.22 -9.97
N LEU A 418 -16.45 15.19 -10.15
CA LEU A 418 -17.89 15.33 -10.41
C LEU A 418 -18.69 15.66 -9.13
N LEU A 419 -18.15 15.32 -7.96
CA LEU A 419 -18.78 15.55 -6.65
C LEU A 419 -17.80 16.26 -5.69
N PRO A 420 -17.42 17.53 -5.90
CA PRO A 420 -16.39 18.19 -5.09
C PRO A 420 -16.66 18.22 -3.57
N HIS A 421 -17.93 18.24 -3.17
CA HIS A 421 -18.39 18.17 -1.77
C HIS A 421 -18.28 16.76 -1.14
N ARG A 422 -17.87 15.75 -1.94
CA ARG A 422 -17.53 14.37 -1.55
C ARG A 422 -16.21 13.93 -2.18
N SER A 423 -15.37 14.87 -2.60
CA SER A 423 -14.00 14.54 -3.02
C SER A 423 -13.20 14.07 -1.82
N ARG A 424 -12.23 13.19 -2.05
CA ARG A 424 -11.32 12.73 -0.99
C ARG A 424 -10.24 13.79 -0.76
N PRO A 425 -9.99 14.24 0.47
CA PRO A 425 -8.85 15.10 0.75
C PRO A 425 -7.54 14.38 0.39
N ARG A 426 -6.52 15.14 -0.05
CA ARG A 426 -5.28 14.60 -0.65
C ARG A 426 -4.55 13.62 0.28
N PHE A 427 -4.73 13.75 1.59
CA PHE A 427 -4.26 12.79 2.59
C PHE A 427 -4.73 11.35 2.34
N LEU A 428 -6.01 11.12 2.03
CA LEU A 428 -6.56 9.77 1.78
C LEU A 428 -5.94 9.08 0.55
N TRP A 429 -5.42 9.86 -0.39
CA TRP A 429 -4.71 9.35 -1.56
C TRP A 429 -3.24 9.01 -1.27
N ASN A 430 -2.67 9.52 -0.18
CA ASN A 430 -1.25 9.41 0.14
C ASN A 430 -0.94 8.64 1.44
N ALA A 431 -1.96 8.25 2.21
CA ALA A 431 -1.83 7.41 3.40
C ALA A 431 -2.49 6.02 3.20
N PRO A 432 -1.92 4.93 3.73
CA PRO A 432 -2.55 3.60 3.71
C PRO A 432 -3.95 3.63 4.36
N PRO A 433 -4.97 2.98 3.77
CA PRO A 433 -4.94 2.02 2.66
C PRO A 433 -5.05 2.64 1.25
N GLY A 434 -5.12 3.97 1.13
CA GLY A 434 -5.27 4.68 -0.14
C GLY A 434 -6.72 4.89 -0.60
N GLY A 435 -6.90 5.83 -1.52
CA GLY A 435 -8.21 6.37 -1.94
C GLY A 435 -9.17 5.34 -2.56
N LEU A 436 -8.66 4.24 -3.13
CA LEU A 436 -9.52 3.15 -3.62
C LEU A 436 -10.26 2.42 -2.48
N LEU A 437 -9.72 2.47 -1.26
CA LEU A 437 -10.19 1.76 -0.07
C LEU A 437 -10.63 2.69 1.06
N ALA A 438 -10.51 4.01 0.88
CA ALA A 438 -11.16 5.05 1.66
C ALA A 438 -12.35 5.62 0.85
N LEU A 439 -13.58 5.21 1.20
CA LEU A 439 -14.81 5.54 0.47
C LEU A 439 -15.42 6.87 0.96
N PRO A 440 -15.50 7.92 0.13
CA PRO A 440 -16.14 9.19 0.50
C PRO A 440 -17.67 9.08 0.62
N ASP A 441 -18.25 7.97 0.15
CA ASP A 441 -19.65 7.64 0.36
C ASP A 441 -19.95 7.19 1.81
N PHE A 442 -18.92 6.99 2.64
CA PHE A 442 -19.01 6.80 4.11
C PHE A 442 -18.73 8.11 4.87
N SER A 443 -17.56 8.71 4.65
CA SER A 443 -17.20 10.03 5.18
C SER A 443 -16.06 10.65 4.37
N THR A 444 -15.97 11.98 4.35
CA THR A 444 -14.77 12.71 3.91
C THR A 444 -13.83 13.05 5.06
N HIS A 445 -14.27 12.92 6.32
CA HIS A 445 -13.46 13.25 7.48
C HIS A 445 -12.53 12.09 7.88
N VAL A 446 -11.24 12.37 7.91
CA VAL A 446 -10.18 11.37 8.13
C VAL A 446 -10.33 10.66 9.49
N GLY A 447 -10.81 11.36 10.52
CA GLY A 447 -11.03 10.81 11.86
C GLY A 447 -12.12 9.74 11.98
N ASP A 448 -12.98 9.55 10.97
CA ASP A 448 -14.04 8.52 10.99
C ASP A 448 -13.53 7.13 10.56
N PHE A 449 -12.35 7.03 9.95
CA PHE A 449 -11.80 5.78 9.43
C PHE A 449 -10.88 5.09 10.45
N PRO A 450 -10.98 3.76 10.62
CA PRO A 450 -10.33 3.07 11.73
C PRO A 450 -8.80 3.05 11.68
N PHE A 451 -8.22 3.22 10.49
CA PHE A 451 -6.79 3.17 10.26
C PHE A 451 -6.05 4.49 10.59
N TYR A 452 -6.75 5.63 10.66
CA TYR A 452 -6.10 6.93 10.86
C TYR A 452 -6.12 7.45 12.30
N TYR A 453 -6.83 6.80 13.23
CA TYR A 453 -6.91 7.23 14.64
C TYR A 453 -5.54 7.49 15.27
N LEU A 454 -4.53 6.65 15.00
CA LEU A 454 -3.17 6.84 15.53
C LEU A 454 -2.49 8.08 14.95
N GLN A 455 -2.62 8.32 13.65
CA GLN A 455 -1.96 9.43 12.96
C GLN A 455 -2.55 10.80 13.34
N HIS A 456 -3.87 10.86 13.57
CA HIS A 456 -4.56 12.04 14.10
C HIS A 456 -4.49 12.20 15.63
N GLY A 457 -3.87 11.27 16.36
CA GLY A 457 -3.86 11.29 17.83
C GLY A 457 -5.22 11.07 18.50
N SER A 458 -6.21 10.59 17.74
CA SER A 458 -7.60 10.39 18.16
C SER A 458 -7.86 8.93 18.60
N SER A 459 -9.09 8.63 19.04
CA SER A 459 -9.50 7.30 19.48
C SER A 459 -10.94 7.00 19.11
N PRO A 460 -11.30 5.74 18.82
CA PRO A 460 -12.69 5.34 18.61
C PRO A 460 -13.55 5.60 19.85
N SER A 461 -14.87 5.72 19.65
CA SER A 461 -15.88 5.83 20.72
C SER A 461 -15.64 4.88 21.91
N ASP A 462 -16.07 5.31 23.11
CA ASP A 462 -16.10 4.47 24.31
C ASP A 462 -17.31 3.52 24.34
N LYS A 463 -18.18 3.53 23.33
CA LYS A 463 -19.35 2.66 23.23
C LYS A 463 -19.38 1.77 21.98
N PHE A 464 -20.16 0.70 22.05
CA PHE A 464 -20.45 -0.21 20.93
C PHE A 464 -21.96 -0.47 20.75
N THR A 465 -22.34 -0.77 19.51
CA THR A 465 -23.63 -1.36 19.14
C THR A 465 -23.47 -2.87 19.16
N ALA A 466 -24.30 -3.59 19.91
CA ALA A 466 -24.41 -5.04 19.73
C ALA A 466 -25.33 -5.34 18.54
N PHE A 467 -24.94 -6.28 17.68
CA PHE A 467 -25.76 -6.71 16.55
C PHE A 467 -25.89 -8.24 16.56
N ILE A 468 -27.07 -8.71 16.97
CA ILE A 468 -27.36 -10.12 17.21
C ILE A 468 -28.23 -10.66 16.07
N ARG A 469 -27.74 -11.66 15.32
CA ARG A 469 -28.50 -12.35 14.28
C ARG A 469 -29.27 -13.53 14.86
N LEU A 470 -30.59 -13.55 14.64
CA LEU A 470 -31.48 -14.65 15.05
C LEU A 470 -32.14 -15.27 13.82
N VAL A 471 -31.94 -16.58 13.63
CA VAL A 471 -32.58 -17.40 12.58
C VAL A 471 -33.65 -18.32 13.16
N SER A 472 -33.56 -18.65 14.46
CA SER A 472 -34.57 -19.41 15.20
C SER A 472 -35.46 -18.52 16.09
N PRO A 473 -36.64 -19.00 16.54
CA PRO A 473 -37.49 -18.26 17.46
C PRO A 473 -36.81 -17.94 18.80
N LEU A 474 -37.19 -16.81 19.41
CA LEU A 474 -36.60 -16.29 20.65
C LEU A 474 -36.51 -17.35 21.76
N SER A 475 -35.29 -17.61 22.24
CA SER A 475 -34.98 -18.74 23.13
C SER A 475 -34.21 -18.32 24.39
N GLN A 476 -34.20 -19.17 25.42
CA GLN A 476 -33.54 -18.89 26.69
C GLN A 476 -32.03 -18.58 26.59
N PRO A 477 -31.22 -19.24 25.73
CA PRO A 477 -29.84 -18.83 25.49
C PRO A 477 -29.71 -17.41 24.95
N VAL A 478 -30.56 -17.03 23.97
CA VAL A 478 -30.58 -15.69 23.37
C VAL A 478 -30.95 -14.63 24.41
N LEU A 479 -31.97 -14.88 25.24
CA LEU A 479 -32.36 -13.98 26.33
C LEU A 479 -31.20 -13.74 27.31
N ARG A 480 -30.45 -14.79 27.67
CA ARG A 480 -29.27 -14.69 28.54
C ARG A 480 -28.13 -13.93 27.87
N LEU A 481 -27.92 -14.09 26.56
CA LEU A 481 -26.92 -13.33 25.80
C LEU A 481 -27.26 -11.83 25.78
N ILE A 482 -28.51 -11.47 25.46
CA ILE A 482 -28.98 -10.08 25.49
C ILE A 482 -28.80 -9.47 26.90
N GLN A 483 -29.13 -10.21 27.95
CA GLN A 483 -28.89 -9.79 29.35
C GLN A 483 -27.41 -9.68 29.73
N ALA A 484 -26.53 -10.51 29.17
CA ALA A 484 -25.09 -10.44 29.43
C ALA A 484 -24.44 -9.24 28.73
N VAL A 485 -24.86 -8.92 27.51
CA VAL A 485 -24.35 -7.81 26.71
C VAL A 485 -24.88 -6.46 27.22
N SER A 486 -26.17 -6.36 27.54
CA SER A 486 -26.79 -5.12 28.06
C SER A 486 -26.28 -4.68 29.43
N ARG A 487 -25.62 -5.57 30.18
CA ARG A 487 -24.92 -5.25 31.43
C ARG A 487 -23.51 -4.66 31.23
N SER A 488 -23.02 -4.60 30.00
CA SER A 488 -21.72 -3.97 29.69
C SER A 488 -21.83 -2.45 29.84
N GLN A 489 -20.89 -1.86 30.58
CA GLN A 489 -20.75 -0.40 30.74
C GLN A 489 -20.47 0.34 29.42
N TYR A 490 -20.12 -0.40 28.37
CA TYR A 490 -19.79 0.11 27.04
C TYR A 490 -20.88 -0.16 25.99
N CYS A 491 -21.95 -0.91 26.30
CA CYS A 491 -23.04 -1.13 25.36
C CYS A 491 -23.88 0.16 25.23
N ALA A 492 -24.01 0.69 24.01
CA ALA A 492 -24.90 1.82 23.73
C ALA A 492 -26.35 1.36 23.44
N GLN A 493 -26.49 0.25 22.71
CA GLN A 493 -27.76 -0.28 22.21
C GLN A 493 -27.57 -1.73 21.74
N ILE A 494 -28.67 -2.46 21.63
CA ILE A 494 -28.73 -3.82 21.06
C ILE A 494 -29.67 -3.80 19.85
N LEU A 495 -29.11 -4.06 18.68
CA LEU A 495 -29.86 -4.32 17.46
C LEU A 495 -30.00 -5.82 17.26
N VAL A 496 -31.20 -6.26 16.90
CA VAL A 496 -31.51 -7.67 16.61
C VAL A 496 -31.87 -7.78 15.13
N LEU A 497 -31.06 -8.48 14.36
CA LEU A 497 -31.38 -8.86 12.98
C LEU A 497 -32.27 -10.10 13.03
N TRP A 498 -33.55 -9.92 12.72
CA TRP A 498 -34.54 -10.97 12.71
C TRP A 498 -34.59 -11.61 11.32
N SER A 499 -34.02 -12.82 11.21
CA SER A 499 -33.93 -13.63 10.00
C SER A 499 -34.81 -14.89 10.06
N CYS A 500 -35.62 -15.05 11.12
CA CYS A 500 -36.54 -16.17 11.27
C CYS A 500 -37.75 -16.04 10.32
N GLU A 501 -38.35 -17.16 9.91
CA GLU A 501 -39.53 -17.16 9.04
C GLU A 501 -40.80 -16.67 9.75
N LYS A 502 -40.90 -16.90 11.06
CA LYS A 502 -42.01 -16.46 11.90
C LYS A 502 -41.80 -14.99 12.26
N PRO A 503 -42.86 -14.17 12.39
CA PRO A 503 -42.72 -12.77 12.77
C PRO A 503 -42.06 -12.62 14.16
N PRO A 504 -41.37 -11.50 14.43
CA PRO A 504 -40.76 -11.25 15.73
C PRO A 504 -41.82 -11.24 16.85
N PRO A 505 -41.53 -11.83 18.03
CA PRO A 505 -42.48 -11.81 19.14
C PRO A 505 -42.69 -10.38 19.67
N PRO A 506 -43.89 -10.05 20.19
CA PRO A 506 -44.18 -8.76 20.81
C PRO A 506 -43.17 -8.33 21.87
N LEU A 507 -42.97 -7.01 22.01
CA LEU A 507 -41.91 -6.38 22.82
C LEU A 507 -41.91 -6.81 24.29
N GLU A 508 -43.06 -7.21 24.84
CA GLU A 508 -43.25 -7.69 26.21
C GLU A 508 -42.53 -9.03 26.47
N LYS A 509 -42.24 -9.81 25.41
CA LYS A 509 -41.51 -11.09 25.49
C LYS A 509 -39.98 -10.92 25.43
N TRP A 510 -39.49 -9.71 25.18
CA TRP A 510 -38.07 -9.38 25.18
C TRP A 510 -37.61 -8.98 26.59
N PRO A 511 -36.32 -9.15 26.93
CA PRO A 511 -35.86 -8.90 28.29
C PRO A 511 -35.86 -7.39 28.54
N GLN A 512 -36.47 -6.97 29.65
CA GLN A 512 -36.40 -5.58 30.11
C GLN A 512 -34.95 -5.25 30.48
N ILE A 513 -34.35 -4.28 29.78
CA ILE A 513 -32.93 -3.91 29.88
C ILE A 513 -32.75 -2.40 29.81
N ALA A 514 -31.63 -1.90 30.35
CA ALA A 514 -31.35 -0.46 30.47
C ALA A 514 -30.81 0.21 29.19
N VAL A 515 -30.44 -0.57 28.17
CA VAL A 515 -29.99 -0.07 26.87
C VAL A 515 -31.10 -0.25 25.82
N PRO A 516 -31.26 0.66 24.84
CA PRO A 516 -32.25 0.51 23.78
C PRO A 516 -32.11 -0.83 23.05
N LEU A 517 -33.23 -1.53 22.88
CA LEU A 517 -33.35 -2.70 22.01
C LEU A 517 -34.15 -2.34 20.77
N SER A 518 -33.72 -2.76 19.60
CA SER A 518 -34.47 -2.56 18.35
C SER A 518 -34.35 -3.77 17.43
N ILE A 519 -35.45 -4.11 16.78
CA ILE A 519 -35.56 -5.28 15.91
C ILE A 519 -35.59 -4.79 14.46
N ILE A 520 -34.81 -5.42 13.59
CA ILE A 520 -34.70 -5.12 12.16
C ILE A 520 -34.91 -6.42 11.41
N GLU A 521 -35.87 -6.46 10.48
CA GLU A 521 -36.11 -7.65 9.66
C GLU A 521 -35.05 -7.77 8.55
N GLY A 522 -34.49 -8.98 8.40
CA GLY A 522 -33.49 -9.31 7.39
C GLY A 522 -34.11 -9.91 6.12
N ARG A 523 -33.29 -10.04 5.07
CA ARG A 523 -33.60 -10.78 3.84
C ARG A 523 -33.39 -12.29 3.99
N ARG A 524 -32.93 -12.71 5.19
CA ARG A 524 -32.65 -14.08 5.66
C ARG A 524 -31.28 -14.64 5.23
N GLU A 525 -30.44 -13.82 4.61
CA GLU A 525 -29.09 -14.20 4.21
C GLU A 525 -28.09 -14.06 5.38
N PRO A 526 -27.07 -14.93 5.52
CA PRO A 526 -26.02 -14.76 6.53
C PRO A 526 -25.26 -13.43 6.39
N SER A 527 -25.07 -12.99 5.14
CA SER A 527 -24.38 -11.76 4.78
C SER A 527 -25.17 -10.47 5.05
N ASP A 528 -26.48 -10.56 5.36
CA ASP A 528 -27.31 -9.39 5.71
C ASP A 528 -26.68 -8.55 6.83
N ARG A 529 -26.01 -9.22 7.78
CA ARG A 529 -25.35 -8.60 8.94
C ARG A 529 -24.31 -7.53 8.59
N PHE A 530 -23.84 -7.49 7.35
CA PHE A 530 -22.82 -6.55 6.87
C PHE A 530 -23.38 -5.36 6.05
N PHE A 531 -24.70 -5.23 5.92
CA PHE A 531 -25.29 -4.01 5.34
C PHE A 531 -25.19 -2.80 6.31
N PRO A 532 -25.02 -1.56 5.80
CA PRO A 532 -24.85 -0.36 6.63
C PRO A 532 -26.19 0.15 7.18
N TYR A 533 -26.75 -0.55 8.16
CA TYR A 533 -27.99 -0.15 8.84
C TYR A 533 -27.81 1.20 9.56
N ALA A 534 -28.65 2.19 9.24
CA ALA A 534 -28.57 3.56 9.80
C ALA A 534 -28.77 3.64 11.34
N ALA A 535 -29.20 2.56 11.98
CA ALA A 535 -29.23 2.42 13.43
C ALA A 535 -27.82 2.24 14.05
N ILE A 536 -26.84 1.73 13.30
CA ILE A 536 -25.46 1.50 13.77
C ILE A 536 -24.70 2.84 13.80
N ARG A 537 -24.76 3.53 14.94
CA ARG A 537 -24.15 4.87 15.13
C ARG A 537 -22.74 4.85 15.73
N THR A 538 -22.38 3.77 16.44
CA THR A 538 -21.07 3.62 17.10
C THR A 538 -20.00 3.10 16.15
N ASP A 539 -18.75 3.51 16.38
CA ASP A 539 -17.59 3.01 15.63
C ASP A 539 -17.41 1.50 15.73
N ALA A 540 -17.63 0.95 16.93
CA ALA A 540 -17.60 -0.48 17.20
C ALA A 540 -18.94 -1.16 16.94
N VAL A 541 -18.88 -2.31 16.27
CA VAL A 541 -19.98 -3.28 16.17
C VAL A 541 -19.53 -4.56 16.86
N LEU A 542 -20.28 -5.01 17.88
CA LEU A 542 -20.17 -6.35 18.45
C LEU A 542 -21.14 -7.27 17.70
N SER A 543 -20.62 -8.04 16.77
CA SER A 543 -21.39 -8.98 15.96
C SER A 543 -21.50 -10.34 16.67
N LEU A 544 -22.73 -10.85 16.75
CA LEU A 544 -23.11 -12.03 17.53
C LEU A 544 -24.14 -12.90 16.80
N ASP A 545 -24.06 -14.21 16.98
CA ASP A 545 -25.10 -15.17 16.57
C ASP A 545 -25.85 -15.74 17.78
N GLU A 546 -27.06 -16.27 17.55
CA GLU A 546 -27.94 -16.85 18.58
C GLU A 546 -27.32 -17.98 19.44
N HIS A 547 -26.26 -18.63 18.97
CA HIS A 547 -25.53 -19.66 19.72
C HIS A 547 -24.39 -19.12 20.60
N SER A 548 -24.15 -17.80 20.60
CA SER A 548 -23.03 -17.18 21.30
C SER A 548 -23.21 -17.21 22.82
N SER A 549 -22.19 -17.68 23.55
CA SER A 549 -22.21 -17.76 25.02
C SER A 549 -21.08 -16.95 25.65
N LEU A 550 -21.31 -15.65 25.82
CA LEU A 550 -20.35 -14.69 26.39
C LEU A 550 -20.86 -14.12 27.72
N SER A 551 -19.97 -13.92 28.69
CA SER A 551 -20.24 -13.12 29.89
C SER A 551 -19.91 -11.64 29.66
N THR A 552 -20.52 -10.76 30.45
CA THR A 552 -20.25 -9.31 30.43
C THR A 552 -18.76 -8.99 30.57
N SER A 553 -18.03 -9.74 31.40
CA SER A 553 -16.57 -9.58 31.58
C SER A 553 -15.73 -9.95 30.34
N GLU A 554 -16.24 -10.81 29.45
CA GLU A 554 -15.58 -11.16 28.19
C GLU A 554 -15.89 -10.12 27.11
N VAL A 555 -17.12 -9.62 27.07
CA VAL A 555 -17.55 -8.51 26.22
C VAL A 555 -16.75 -7.23 26.52
N ASP A 556 -16.67 -6.82 27.78
CA ASP A 556 -15.89 -5.65 28.21
C ASP A 556 -14.40 -5.79 27.86
N PHE A 557 -13.81 -6.98 28.08
CA PHE A 557 -12.41 -7.22 27.76
C PHE A 557 -12.14 -7.17 26.24
N ALA A 558 -12.96 -7.85 25.44
CA ALA A 558 -12.82 -7.85 23.99
C ALA A 558 -13.02 -6.46 23.38
N PHE A 559 -13.92 -5.64 23.94
CA PHE A 559 -14.08 -4.25 23.55
C PHE A 559 -12.85 -3.39 23.86
N VAL A 560 -12.27 -3.52 25.05
CA VAL A 560 -11.02 -2.80 25.43
C VAL A 560 -9.84 -3.20 24.55
N VAL A 561 -9.74 -4.49 24.17
CA VAL A 561 -8.77 -4.95 23.16
C VAL A 561 -9.07 -4.31 21.79
N TRP A 562 -10.32 -4.30 21.34
CA TRP A 562 -10.70 -3.68 20.07
C TRP A 562 -10.40 -2.17 20.02
N ARG A 563 -10.67 -1.40 21.09
CA ARG A 563 -10.33 0.04 21.12
C ARG A 563 -8.82 0.31 20.99
N SER A 564 -7.98 -0.69 21.28
CA SER A 564 -6.53 -0.62 21.09
C SER A 564 -6.11 -0.88 19.63
N PHE A 565 -6.91 -1.64 18.87
CA PHE A 565 -6.68 -2.08 17.48
C PHE A 565 -7.96 -1.95 16.63
N PRO A 566 -8.55 -0.75 16.51
CA PRO A 566 -9.89 -0.56 15.92
C PRO A 566 -9.98 -0.98 14.44
N GLU A 567 -8.86 -0.99 13.74
CA GLU A 567 -8.73 -1.44 12.36
C GLU A 567 -8.86 -2.96 12.19
N ARG A 568 -8.75 -3.76 13.26
CA ARG A 568 -8.70 -5.23 13.20
C ARG A 568 -9.99 -5.87 13.73
N ILE A 569 -10.31 -7.06 13.22
CA ILE A 569 -11.34 -7.93 13.81
C ILE A 569 -10.77 -8.54 15.09
N VAL A 570 -11.50 -8.42 16.21
CA VAL A 570 -11.12 -8.94 17.53
C VAL A 570 -12.22 -9.88 18.02
N GLY A 571 -11.92 -11.17 18.24
CA GLY A 571 -12.98 -12.14 18.58
C GLY A 571 -12.50 -13.46 19.17
N PHE A 572 -13.47 -14.28 19.55
CA PHE A 572 -13.26 -15.46 20.40
C PHE A 572 -12.96 -16.74 19.59
N LEU A 573 -13.70 -16.93 18.49
CA LEU A 573 -13.60 -18.08 17.60
C LEU A 573 -12.64 -17.73 16.45
N ALA A 574 -11.67 -18.60 16.17
CA ALA A 574 -10.67 -18.34 15.14
C ALA A 574 -10.25 -19.62 14.41
N SER A 575 -9.98 -19.45 13.12
CA SER A 575 -9.55 -20.46 12.15
C SER A 575 -8.31 -19.96 11.39
N SER A 576 -7.71 -20.82 10.57
CA SER A 576 -6.62 -20.44 9.66
C SER A 576 -6.87 -20.92 8.24
N HIS A 577 -6.31 -20.20 7.28
CA HIS A 577 -6.00 -20.72 5.95
C HIS A 577 -4.61 -21.39 5.95
N PHE A 578 -4.33 -22.22 4.95
CA PHE A 578 -3.01 -22.78 4.64
C PHE A 578 -2.90 -23.03 3.13
N TRP A 579 -1.67 -23.15 2.60
CA TRP A 579 -1.45 -23.61 1.22
C TRP A 579 -1.34 -25.14 1.20
N ASP A 580 -2.21 -25.80 0.44
CA ASP A 580 -2.08 -27.23 0.15
C ASP A 580 -1.21 -27.38 -1.11
N ALA A 581 0.00 -27.93 -0.92
CA ALA A 581 0.97 -28.12 -1.99
C ALA A 581 0.67 -29.34 -2.88
N GLU A 582 -0.11 -30.31 -2.41
CA GLU A 582 -0.53 -31.48 -3.19
C GLU A 582 -1.70 -31.10 -4.11
N GLN A 583 -2.66 -30.31 -3.60
CA GLN A 583 -3.81 -29.83 -4.36
C GLN A 583 -3.56 -28.55 -5.15
N GLN A 584 -2.45 -27.83 -4.89
CA GLN A 584 -2.15 -26.49 -5.41
C GLN A 584 -3.31 -25.49 -5.16
N ARG A 585 -3.91 -25.53 -3.96
CA ARG A 585 -5.07 -24.73 -3.56
C ARG A 585 -4.95 -24.24 -2.12
N TRP A 586 -5.69 -23.18 -1.80
CA TRP A 586 -5.82 -22.70 -0.42
C TRP A 586 -6.79 -23.58 0.38
N GLY A 587 -6.31 -24.22 1.44
CA GLY A 587 -7.11 -25.00 2.38
C GLY A 587 -7.61 -24.17 3.58
N TYR A 588 -8.69 -24.63 4.21
CA TYR A 588 -9.27 -24.05 5.42
C TYR A 588 -9.15 -25.01 6.62
N THR A 589 -8.82 -24.51 7.80
CA THR A 589 -8.78 -25.31 9.03
C THR A 589 -9.34 -24.56 10.24
N SER A 590 -10.27 -25.22 10.94
CA SER A 590 -10.76 -24.84 12.27
C SER A 590 -10.16 -25.70 13.39
N ARG A 591 -9.13 -26.51 13.08
CA ARG A 591 -8.38 -27.26 14.10
C ARG A 591 -7.67 -26.28 15.05
N TRP A 592 -7.44 -26.71 16.30
CA TRP A 592 -6.76 -25.90 17.31
C TRP A 592 -5.25 -25.78 17.05
N THR A 593 -4.89 -25.02 16.02
CA THR A 593 -3.51 -24.58 15.73
C THR A 593 -3.13 -23.37 16.59
N ASN A 594 -1.84 -23.10 16.72
CA ASN A 594 -1.34 -21.85 17.32
C ASN A 594 -1.48 -20.66 16.37
N GLU A 595 -1.70 -20.92 15.08
CA GLU A 595 -1.86 -19.90 14.04
C GLU A 595 -3.33 -19.63 13.75
N LEU A 596 -3.65 -18.37 13.50
CA LEU A 596 -4.94 -17.85 13.07
C LEU A 596 -4.78 -16.84 11.93
N SER A 597 -5.72 -16.85 11.00
CA SER A 597 -5.84 -15.81 9.96
C SER A 597 -7.28 -15.33 9.77
N ILE A 598 -8.25 -16.01 10.40
CA ILE A 598 -9.68 -15.75 10.32
C ILE A 598 -10.25 -15.74 11.75
N VAL A 599 -11.08 -14.75 12.08
CA VAL A 599 -11.91 -14.71 13.30
C VAL A 599 -13.37 -14.65 12.90
N LEU A 600 -14.19 -15.56 13.42
CA LEU A 600 -15.60 -15.70 13.03
C LEU A 600 -16.42 -14.52 13.58
N THR A 601 -17.15 -13.82 12.70
CA THR A 601 -17.96 -12.64 13.05
C THR A 601 -19.21 -12.99 13.83
N ALA A 602 -19.53 -14.28 13.95
CA ALA A 602 -20.49 -14.82 14.90
C ALA A 602 -20.15 -14.52 16.38
N ALA A 603 -18.90 -14.16 16.70
CA ALA A 603 -18.52 -13.63 18.02
C ALA A 603 -17.29 -12.71 17.95
N ALA A 604 -17.44 -11.51 17.37
CA ALA A 604 -16.33 -10.57 17.19
C ALA A 604 -16.73 -9.08 17.22
N PHE A 605 -15.78 -8.25 17.62
CA PHE A 605 -15.77 -6.80 17.41
C PHE A 605 -15.06 -6.43 16.10
N TYR A 606 -15.62 -5.48 15.36
CA TYR A 606 -14.97 -4.80 14.24
C TYR A 606 -15.55 -3.39 14.03
N HIS A 607 -14.93 -2.59 13.16
CA HIS A 607 -15.37 -1.21 12.89
C HIS A 607 -16.54 -1.13 11.89
N ARG A 608 -17.52 -0.26 12.14
CA ARG A 608 -18.70 -0.05 11.27
C ARG A 608 -18.36 0.25 9.81
N TYR A 609 -17.20 0.85 9.54
CA TYR A 609 -16.74 1.17 8.18
C TYR A 609 -16.71 -0.05 7.24
N TYR A 610 -16.47 -1.25 7.79
CA TYR A 610 -16.43 -2.47 6.98
C TYR A 610 -17.80 -2.85 6.39
N HIS A 611 -18.93 -2.37 6.94
CA HIS A 611 -20.25 -2.50 6.28
C HIS A 611 -20.32 -1.68 4.98
N SER A 612 -19.74 -0.48 4.98
CA SER A 612 -19.69 0.42 3.82
C SER A 612 -18.75 -0.11 2.73
N LEU A 613 -17.61 -0.70 3.12
CA LEU A 613 -16.75 -1.44 2.18
C LEU A 613 -17.45 -2.70 1.64
N PHE A 614 -18.05 -3.51 2.51
CA PHE A 614 -18.77 -4.72 2.10
C PHE A 614 -19.83 -4.41 1.05
N THR A 615 -20.63 -3.38 1.27
CA THR A 615 -21.76 -3.02 0.40
C THR A 615 -21.34 -2.19 -0.81
N GLY A 616 -20.38 -1.28 -0.65
CA GLY A 616 -20.03 -0.27 -1.65
C GLY A 616 -18.78 -0.55 -2.49
N TYR A 617 -17.85 -1.38 -2.02
CA TYR A 617 -16.63 -1.76 -2.74
C TYR A 617 -16.74 -3.15 -3.38
N LEU A 618 -17.36 -4.14 -2.71
CA LEU A 618 -17.52 -5.48 -3.27
C LEU A 618 -18.62 -5.53 -4.34
N PRO A 619 -18.39 -6.21 -5.48
CA PRO A 619 -19.42 -6.43 -6.50
C PRO A 619 -20.50 -7.39 -5.98
N ALA A 620 -21.69 -7.31 -6.57
CA ALA A 620 -22.87 -8.07 -6.15
C ALA A 620 -22.60 -9.59 -6.05
N GLY A 621 -21.99 -10.18 -7.08
CA GLY A 621 -21.65 -11.61 -7.12
C GLY A 621 -20.75 -12.12 -5.98
N LEU A 622 -19.90 -11.27 -5.37
CA LEU A 622 -19.15 -11.68 -4.17
C LEU A 622 -20.00 -11.65 -2.89
N ARG A 623 -20.96 -10.73 -2.79
CA ARG A 623 -21.93 -10.71 -1.68
C ARG A 623 -22.94 -11.86 -1.77
N GLU A 624 -23.27 -12.26 -3.00
CA GLU A 624 -24.11 -13.43 -3.30
C GLU A 624 -23.37 -14.76 -3.03
N LEU A 625 -22.08 -14.86 -3.38
CA LEU A 625 -21.21 -16.00 -3.02
C LEU A 625 -21.17 -16.25 -1.51
N ALA A 626 -21.20 -15.19 -0.70
CA ALA A 626 -21.24 -15.26 0.77
C ALA A 626 -22.60 -15.69 1.35
N GLY A 627 -23.69 -15.69 0.57
CA GLY A 627 -24.95 -16.36 0.92
C GLY A 627 -24.95 -17.84 0.52
N GLY A 628 -24.44 -18.14 -0.67
CA GLY A 628 -24.49 -19.48 -1.26
C GLY A 628 -23.53 -20.53 -0.66
N LEU A 629 -22.54 -20.15 0.15
CA LEU A 629 -21.55 -21.07 0.74
C LEU A 629 -21.47 -20.91 2.27
N ALA A 630 -21.55 -22.02 3.01
CA ALA A 630 -21.58 -21.99 4.47
C ALA A 630 -20.31 -21.40 5.11
N ALA A 631 -20.48 -20.42 6.00
CA ALA A 631 -19.40 -19.65 6.66
C ALA A 631 -18.52 -18.82 5.69
N CYS A 632 -18.93 -18.64 4.43
CA CYS A 632 -18.20 -17.82 3.47
C CYS A 632 -18.34 -16.32 3.75
N GLU A 633 -19.39 -15.89 4.46
CA GLU A 633 -19.59 -14.52 4.93
C GLU A 633 -18.53 -14.11 5.97
N ASP A 634 -18.17 -15.00 6.88
CA ASP A 634 -17.07 -14.81 7.84
C ASP A 634 -15.72 -14.70 7.13
N ILE A 635 -15.48 -15.60 6.17
CA ILE A 635 -14.24 -15.62 5.38
C ILE A 635 -14.12 -14.34 4.55
N LEU A 636 -15.17 -13.95 3.83
CA LEU A 636 -15.19 -12.73 3.01
C LEU A 636 -14.95 -11.47 3.86
N MET A 637 -15.53 -11.37 5.05
CA MET A 637 -15.29 -10.24 5.94
C MET A 637 -13.83 -10.17 6.43
N ASN A 638 -13.22 -11.33 6.78
CA ASN A 638 -11.80 -11.37 7.14
C ASN A 638 -10.88 -11.07 5.96
N VAL A 639 -11.18 -11.60 4.77
CA VAL A 639 -10.46 -11.31 3.53
C VAL A 639 -10.54 -9.81 3.19
N LEU A 640 -11.71 -9.19 3.34
CA LEU A 640 -11.90 -7.75 3.12
C LEU A 640 -11.08 -6.90 4.08
N VAL A 641 -11.15 -7.18 5.39
CA VAL A 641 -10.38 -6.43 6.41
C VAL A 641 -8.88 -6.62 6.21
N ALA A 642 -8.40 -7.83 5.92
CA ALA A 642 -6.98 -8.10 5.70
C ALA A 642 -6.47 -7.51 4.36
N ALA A 643 -7.28 -7.51 3.30
CA ALA A 643 -6.95 -6.85 2.03
C ALA A 643 -6.74 -5.33 2.19
N VAL A 644 -7.55 -4.70 3.05
CA VAL A 644 -7.49 -3.27 3.37
C VAL A 644 -6.33 -2.93 4.30
N THR A 645 -6.25 -3.61 5.44
CA THR A 645 -5.30 -3.24 6.52
C THR A 645 -3.92 -3.83 6.35
N LYS A 646 -3.78 -4.92 5.59
CA LYS A 646 -2.59 -5.81 5.58
C LYS A 646 -2.24 -6.36 6.97
N LEU A 647 -3.22 -6.46 7.86
CA LEU A 647 -3.06 -6.97 9.22
C LEU A 647 -3.93 -8.22 9.47
N PRO A 648 -3.44 -9.19 10.26
CA PRO A 648 -4.21 -10.36 10.65
C PRO A 648 -5.26 -9.99 11.72
N PRO A 649 -6.31 -10.79 11.95
CA PRO A 649 -7.22 -10.57 13.08
C PRO A 649 -6.55 -10.85 14.45
N ILE A 650 -7.27 -10.61 15.55
CA ILE A 650 -6.82 -10.85 16.93
C ILE A 650 -7.74 -11.83 17.65
N LYS A 651 -7.16 -12.85 18.28
CA LYS A 651 -7.89 -13.82 19.11
C LYS A 651 -7.91 -13.38 20.58
N VAL A 652 -9.07 -13.47 21.23
CA VAL A 652 -9.22 -13.27 22.68
C VAL A 652 -9.70 -14.54 23.38
N ALA A 653 -9.36 -14.70 24.67
CA ALA A 653 -9.87 -15.80 25.48
C ALA A 653 -11.39 -15.76 25.67
N GLN A 654 -12.07 -16.83 25.26
CA GLN A 654 -13.32 -17.24 25.90
C GLN A 654 -12.98 -18.15 27.09
N ARG A 655 -13.71 -18.01 28.20
CA ARG A 655 -13.69 -18.98 29.29
C ARG A 655 -14.20 -20.31 28.76
N LYS A 656 -13.54 -21.41 29.12
CA LYS A 656 -14.11 -22.75 28.91
C LYS A 656 -15.42 -22.84 29.70
N GLN A 657 -16.55 -22.76 29.01
CA GLN A 657 -17.75 -23.43 29.49
C GLN A 657 -17.41 -24.92 29.60
N HIS A 658 -17.68 -25.53 30.75
CA HIS A 658 -17.76 -26.98 30.81
C HIS A 658 -18.92 -27.38 29.89
N LYS A 659 -18.61 -27.93 28.72
CA LYS A 659 -19.51 -28.90 28.12
C LYS A 659 -19.49 -30.09 29.08
N GLU A 660 -20.54 -30.20 29.88
CA GLU A 660 -20.84 -31.44 30.60
C GLU A 660 -20.88 -32.57 29.56
N ALA A 661 -20.40 -33.75 29.96
CA ALA A 661 -20.20 -34.84 29.03
C ALA A 661 -21.56 -35.38 28.57
N VAL A 662 -22.03 -34.92 27.40
CA VAL A 662 -23.10 -35.58 26.65
C VAL A 662 -22.66 -37.04 26.46
N PRO A 663 -23.43 -38.04 26.94
CA PRO A 663 -23.03 -39.44 26.84
C PRO A 663 -22.76 -39.86 25.39
N GLN A 664 -21.74 -40.69 25.19
CA GLN A 664 -21.40 -41.23 23.87
C GLN A 664 -22.40 -42.31 23.43
N GLN A 665 -23.62 -41.91 23.05
CA GLN A 665 -24.46 -42.75 22.19
C GLN A 665 -23.98 -42.66 20.74
N GLN A 666 -23.71 -43.82 20.15
CA GLN A 666 -23.12 -43.94 18.82
C GLN A 666 -24.15 -43.61 17.72
N VAL A 667 -24.24 -42.34 17.31
CA VAL A 667 -24.89 -41.98 16.05
C VAL A 667 -23.98 -42.38 14.88
N LYS A 668 -24.10 -43.64 14.44
CA LYS A 668 -23.43 -44.15 13.23
C LYS A 668 -24.00 -43.48 11.98
N GLY A 669 -23.44 -42.33 11.58
CA GLY A 669 -23.71 -41.73 10.26
C GLY A 669 -23.71 -40.21 10.19
N THR A 670 -22.54 -39.56 10.26
CA THR A 670 -22.40 -38.12 9.91
C THR A 670 -21.02 -37.71 9.38
N ALA A 671 -20.11 -38.67 9.08
CA ALA A 671 -18.78 -38.35 8.56
C ALA A 671 -18.81 -37.50 7.26
N ALA A 672 -19.82 -37.71 6.41
CA ALA A 672 -19.98 -37.04 5.11
C ALA A 672 -20.54 -35.60 5.16
N SER A 673 -21.09 -35.13 6.29
CA SER A 673 -21.58 -33.74 6.39
C SER A 673 -20.46 -32.77 6.79
N SER A 674 -19.59 -33.19 7.72
CA SER A 674 -18.44 -32.39 8.15
C SER A 674 -17.43 -32.13 7.03
N SER A 675 -17.12 -33.15 6.21
CA SER A 675 -16.21 -33.01 5.05
C SER A 675 -16.76 -32.06 3.98
N ARG A 676 -18.07 -32.14 3.68
CA ARG A 676 -18.75 -31.21 2.76
C ARG A 676 -18.67 -29.75 3.23
N GLY A 677 -18.80 -29.51 4.53
CA GLY A 677 -18.62 -28.17 5.11
C GLY A 677 -17.23 -27.60 4.82
N PHE A 678 -16.18 -28.36 5.15
CA PHE A 678 -14.80 -27.92 4.90
C PHE A 678 -14.49 -27.66 3.42
N SER A 679 -15.05 -28.45 2.49
CA SER A 679 -14.96 -28.17 1.05
C SER A 679 -15.51 -26.79 0.71
N GLN A 680 -16.71 -26.44 1.17
CA GLN A 680 -17.34 -25.15 0.85
C GLN A 680 -16.52 -23.94 1.36
N GLN A 681 -15.90 -24.02 2.55
CA GLN A 681 -14.99 -22.98 3.02
C GLN A 681 -13.70 -22.89 2.18
N GLN A 682 -13.17 -24.02 1.73
CA GLN A 682 -12.02 -24.08 0.81
C GLN A 682 -12.37 -23.54 -0.58
N ASP A 683 -13.53 -23.87 -1.13
CA ASP A 683 -14.01 -23.36 -2.41
C ASP A 683 -14.31 -21.85 -2.36
N CYS A 684 -14.81 -21.35 -1.23
CA CYS A 684 -14.92 -19.92 -0.93
C CYS A 684 -13.54 -19.23 -0.91
N LEU A 685 -12.57 -19.73 -0.14
CA LEU A 685 -11.21 -19.15 -0.06
C LEU A 685 -10.55 -19.01 -1.42
N ASN A 686 -10.66 -20.03 -2.28
CA ASN A 686 -10.02 -20.01 -3.59
C ASN A 686 -10.68 -19.03 -4.56
N GLN A 687 -12.02 -18.96 -4.61
CA GLN A 687 -12.74 -17.96 -5.43
C GLN A 687 -12.44 -16.52 -4.98
N LEU A 688 -12.29 -16.28 -3.67
CA LEU A 688 -11.88 -14.97 -3.15
C LEU A 688 -10.43 -14.64 -3.52
N ALA A 689 -9.51 -15.59 -3.36
CA ALA A 689 -8.11 -15.41 -3.76
C ALA A 689 -7.96 -15.16 -5.27
N GLU A 690 -8.77 -15.82 -6.10
CA GLU A 690 -8.84 -15.58 -7.55
C GLU A 690 -9.38 -14.16 -7.87
N TRP A 691 -10.46 -13.73 -7.21
CA TRP A 691 -11.05 -12.41 -7.48
C TRP A 691 -10.10 -11.26 -7.12
N PHE A 692 -9.43 -11.34 -5.96
CA PHE A 692 -8.38 -10.39 -5.57
C PHE A 692 -7.08 -10.58 -6.39
N GLY A 693 -6.87 -11.78 -6.93
CA GLY A 693 -5.68 -12.24 -7.65
C GLY A 693 -4.50 -12.64 -6.76
N TYR A 694 -4.67 -12.58 -5.44
CA TYR A 694 -3.71 -12.98 -4.41
C TYR A 694 -4.49 -13.37 -3.15
N MET A 695 -3.89 -14.14 -2.23
CA MET A 695 -4.49 -14.41 -0.92
C MET A 695 -4.30 -13.20 0.01
N PRO A 696 -5.36 -12.50 0.45
CA PRO A 696 -5.19 -11.30 1.27
C PRO A 696 -5.11 -11.58 2.78
N LEU A 697 -5.40 -12.81 3.21
CA LEU A 697 -5.34 -13.21 4.62
C LEU A 697 -3.90 -13.24 5.12
N VAL A 698 -3.68 -12.62 6.28
CA VAL A 698 -2.39 -12.66 6.99
C VAL A 698 -2.51 -13.62 8.17
N SER A 699 -1.49 -14.45 8.41
CA SER A 699 -1.43 -15.35 9.55
C SER A 699 -0.79 -14.69 10.79
N SER A 700 -1.19 -15.16 11.96
CA SER A 700 -0.83 -14.58 13.26
C SER A 700 -0.83 -15.65 14.35
N GLN A 701 0.01 -15.48 15.36
CA GLN A 701 -0.02 -16.26 16.61
C GLN A 701 -0.45 -15.38 17.81
N LEU A 702 -0.90 -14.14 17.55
CA LEU A 702 -1.28 -13.18 18.58
C LEU A 702 -2.63 -13.56 19.22
N ARG A 703 -2.57 -13.82 20.52
CA ARG A 703 -3.73 -14.02 21.39
C ARG A 703 -3.60 -13.11 22.62
N LEU A 704 -4.70 -12.47 23.00
CA LEU A 704 -4.77 -11.59 24.17
C LEU A 704 -5.78 -12.13 25.20
N ASP A 705 -5.30 -12.36 26.42
CA ASP A 705 -6.08 -12.90 27.53
C ASP A 705 -6.08 -11.89 28.69
N PRO A 706 -7.15 -11.79 29.50
CA PRO A 706 -7.16 -10.92 30.67
C PRO A 706 -6.15 -11.42 31.71
N VAL A 707 -5.54 -10.51 32.48
CA VAL A 707 -4.39 -10.80 33.38
C VAL A 707 -4.64 -11.95 34.38
N LEU A 708 -5.89 -12.19 34.78
CA LEU A 708 -6.28 -13.27 35.70
C LEU A 708 -6.62 -14.61 35.00
N PHE A 709 -6.37 -14.74 33.70
CA PHE A 709 -6.70 -15.95 32.94
C PHE A 709 -5.78 -17.13 33.33
N LYS A 710 -6.38 -18.17 33.92
CA LYS A 710 -5.71 -19.32 34.56
C LYS A 710 -4.85 -18.99 35.80
N ASP A 711 -4.92 -17.77 36.35
CA ASP A 711 -4.13 -17.41 37.52
C ASP A 711 -4.48 -18.27 38.74
N GLN A 712 -3.51 -19.03 39.25
CA GLN A 712 -3.65 -19.87 40.43
C GLN A 712 -4.01 -19.06 41.68
N VAL A 713 -3.66 -17.77 41.77
CA VAL A 713 -4.07 -16.91 42.90
C VAL A 713 -5.59 -16.86 43.05
N SER A 714 -6.35 -16.96 41.95
CA SER A 714 -7.82 -17.03 42.01
C SER A 714 -8.36 -18.34 42.61
N ILE A 715 -7.60 -19.44 42.49
CA ILE A 715 -7.91 -20.76 43.06
C ILE A 715 -7.41 -20.82 44.51
N LEU A 716 -6.23 -20.29 44.79
CA LEU A 716 -5.63 -20.20 46.12
C LEU A 716 -6.46 -19.29 47.05
N ARG A 717 -6.97 -18.14 46.58
CA ARG A 717 -7.93 -17.31 47.34
C ARG A 717 -9.22 -18.06 47.68
N LYS A 718 -9.71 -18.95 46.80
CA LYS A 718 -10.84 -19.84 47.13
C LYS A 718 -10.47 -20.91 48.17
N LYS A 719 -9.23 -21.43 48.12
CA LYS A 719 -8.71 -22.43 49.06
C LYS A 719 -8.45 -21.85 50.46
N TYR A 720 -8.05 -20.58 50.55
CA TYR A 720 -7.68 -19.89 51.79
C TYR A 720 -8.64 -18.76 52.19
N ARG A 721 -9.96 -18.97 52.06
CA ARG A 721 -11.02 -18.03 52.50
C ARG A 721 -10.89 -17.54 53.96
N HIS A 722 -10.15 -18.26 54.80
CA HIS A 722 -9.96 -17.91 56.21
C HIS A 722 -8.87 -16.84 56.45
N LEU A 723 -7.94 -16.63 55.51
CA LEU A 723 -6.93 -15.55 55.64
C LEU A 723 -7.55 -14.15 55.64
N GLU A 724 -8.74 -13.98 55.05
CA GLU A 724 -9.50 -12.73 55.08
C GLU A 724 -10.29 -12.51 56.39
N ARG A 725 -10.34 -13.50 57.30
CA ARG A 725 -11.01 -13.37 58.61
C ARG A 725 -10.11 -12.85 59.74
N GLU A 726 -8.80 -13.04 59.66
CA GLU A 726 -7.87 -12.70 60.75
C GLU A 726 -7.36 -11.25 60.72
N GLN A 727 -7.75 -10.45 59.72
CA GLN A 727 -7.44 -9.01 59.65
C GLN A 727 -8.56 -8.10 60.21
N ARG A 728 -9.30 -8.57 61.22
CA ARG A 728 -10.19 -7.71 62.04
C ARG A 728 -9.43 -7.16 63.26
N ILE A 729 -8.60 -6.14 63.01
CA ILE A 729 -8.03 -5.29 64.07
C ILE A 729 -9.19 -4.47 64.70
N PRO A 730 -9.26 -4.33 66.04
CA PRO A 730 -10.32 -3.57 66.68
C PRO A 730 -10.26 -2.05 66.36
N PRO A 731 -11.40 -1.33 66.43
CA PRO A 731 -11.46 0.07 66.02
C PRO A 731 -10.85 1.01 67.06
N GLY A 732 -9.62 1.51 66.83
CA GLY A 732 -9.04 2.50 67.76
C GLY A 732 -7.56 2.86 67.61
N ALA A 733 -7.09 3.27 66.42
CA ALA A 733 -5.88 4.10 66.28
C ALA A 733 -5.76 4.71 64.87
N SER A 734 -5.40 6.00 64.78
CA SER A 734 -5.10 6.69 63.52
C SER A 734 -3.61 6.98 63.38
N ALA A 735 -2.91 6.18 62.57
CA ALA A 735 -1.57 6.52 62.06
C ALA A 735 -1.32 5.77 60.74
N GLY A 736 -0.76 6.45 59.74
CA GLY A 736 -0.38 5.84 58.47
C GLY A 736 1.14 5.67 58.33
N VAL A 737 1.59 4.51 57.88
CA VAL A 737 2.92 4.25 57.31
C VAL A 737 2.77 3.24 56.17
N ALA A 738 3.51 3.41 55.08
CA ALA A 738 3.55 2.46 53.98
C ALA A 738 4.62 1.38 54.21
N ALA A 739 4.30 0.13 53.87
CA ALA A 739 5.25 -0.98 53.88
C ALA A 739 5.52 -1.48 52.45
N HIS A 740 6.75 -1.35 51.98
CA HIS A 740 7.19 -1.92 50.70
C HIS A 740 7.49 -3.42 50.84
N GLY A 741 6.84 -4.26 50.06
CA GLY A 741 7.27 -5.63 49.80
C GLY A 741 8.02 -5.73 48.47
N VAL A 742 9.32 -5.97 48.49
CA VAL A 742 10.14 -6.17 47.29
C VAL A 742 10.21 -7.66 46.95
N PHE A 743 9.90 -8.03 45.71
CA PHE A 743 10.18 -9.36 45.17
C PHE A 743 11.09 -9.27 43.95
N THR A 744 12.28 -9.87 44.07
CA THR A 744 13.31 -9.96 43.03
C THR A 744 12.95 -11.07 42.04
N TRP A 745 13.10 -10.82 40.73
CA TRP A 745 12.91 -11.81 39.68
C TRP A 745 14.19 -11.99 38.87
N TYR A 746 14.66 -13.24 38.76
CA TYR A 746 15.78 -13.61 37.89
C TYR A 746 15.30 -13.82 36.45
N TRP A 747 16.13 -13.42 35.48
CA TRP A 747 15.93 -13.73 34.06
C TRP A 747 16.79 -14.90 33.62
N VAL A 748 16.21 -15.81 32.83
CA VAL A 748 16.94 -16.85 32.09
C VAL A 748 17.07 -16.41 30.64
N LEU A 749 18.30 -16.32 30.14
CA LEU A 749 18.59 -16.02 28.74
C LEU A 749 18.49 -17.27 27.86
N PRO A 750 18.06 -17.15 26.58
CA PRO A 750 17.97 -18.28 25.67
C PRO A 750 19.37 -18.75 25.21
N VAL A 751 19.70 -20.01 25.49
CA VAL A 751 20.96 -20.62 25.05
C VAL A 751 20.87 -21.02 23.57
N ARG A 752 21.83 -20.55 22.76
CA ARG A 752 22.02 -21.03 21.38
C ARG A 752 22.67 -22.42 21.39
N TYR A 753 21.98 -23.43 20.88
CA TYR A 753 22.63 -24.70 20.54
C TYR A 753 23.40 -24.60 19.21
N ARG A 754 24.69 -24.95 19.25
CA ARG A 754 25.46 -25.34 18.05
C ARG A 754 25.32 -26.84 17.87
N ALA A 755 24.98 -27.30 16.67
CA ALA A 755 25.19 -28.69 16.29
C ALA A 755 26.68 -28.89 15.93
N GLY A 756 27.30 -29.92 16.47
CA GLY A 756 28.69 -30.33 16.19
C GLY A 756 28.76 -31.84 16.01
N GLN A 757 29.73 -32.30 15.21
CA GLN A 757 29.84 -33.71 14.82
C GLN A 757 30.34 -34.61 15.96
N ALA A 758 29.79 -35.82 16.04
CA ALA A 758 30.40 -37.00 16.65
C ALA A 758 30.02 -38.24 15.81
N ARG A 759 30.84 -39.30 15.82
CA ARG A 759 30.69 -40.48 14.92
C ARG A 759 30.54 -41.80 15.68
N GLY A 760 29.62 -42.64 15.19
CA GLY A 760 29.92 -44.03 14.81
C GLY A 760 29.57 -45.18 15.77
N TRP A 761 29.57 -46.40 15.19
CA TRP A 761 29.41 -47.74 15.78
C TRP A 761 28.01 -48.07 16.36
N MET A 762 27.42 -49.28 16.28
CA MET A 762 27.49 -50.50 15.41
C MET A 762 26.31 -51.44 15.84
N GLN A 763 25.84 -52.50 15.13
CA GLN A 763 26.01 -53.00 13.74
C GLN A 763 24.76 -52.63 12.89
N GLY A 764 24.14 -53.36 11.93
CA GLY A 764 24.04 -54.75 11.42
C GLY A 764 22.64 -54.90 10.78
N GLU A 765 22.34 -55.60 9.68
CA GLU A 765 23.07 -56.53 8.79
C GLU A 765 22.57 -56.41 7.31
N GLN A 766 23.31 -57.01 6.36
CA GLN A 766 22.92 -57.61 5.04
C GLN A 766 21.76 -56.98 4.19
N SER A 767 21.79 -56.85 2.85
CA SER A 767 22.74 -57.06 1.72
C SER A 767 22.03 -56.52 0.42
N LEU A 768 22.42 -56.65 -0.87
CA LEU A 768 23.54 -57.23 -1.63
C LEU A 768 23.56 -56.60 -3.06
N ALA A 769 24.72 -56.13 -3.58
CA ALA A 769 24.96 -55.67 -4.97
C ALA A 769 24.08 -54.49 -5.51
N GLY A 770 24.42 -53.77 -6.60
CA GLY A 770 25.66 -53.72 -7.38
C GLY A 770 25.42 -53.39 -8.87
N GLY A 771 26.18 -52.45 -9.44
CA GLY A 771 26.47 -52.39 -10.89
C GLY A 771 26.44 -51.00 -11.55
N CYS A 772 27.37 -50.72 -12.46
CA CYS A 772 27.50 -49.42 -13.15
C CYS A 772 27.14 -49.47 -14.66
N ARG A 773 26.91 -48.26 -15.22
CA ARG A 773 27.28 -47.76 -16.58
C ARG A 773 26.35 -47.93 -17.81
N MET A 774 26.26 -46.80 -18.52
CA MET A 774 26.27 -46.56 -19.99
C MET A 774 25.05 -46.90 -20.87
N GLN A 775 24.76 -45.95 -21.79
CA GLN A 775 24.51 -46.06 -23.25
C GLN A 775 23.83 -47.35 -23.82
N ASP A 776 22.87 -47.32 -24.75
CA ASP A 776 22.68 -46.49 -25.96
C ASP A 776 21.17 -46.32 -26.37
N GLU A 777 20.88 -45.78 -27.57
CA GLU A 777 19.56 -45.86 -28.25
C GLU A 777 19.19 -47.31 -28.66
N PRO A 778 17.88 -47.59 -28.90
CA PRO A 778 17.46 -47.77 -30.31
C PRO A 778 16.01 -47.30 -30.63
N ALA A 779 15.59 -47.44 -31.90
CA ALA A 779 14.32 -46.92 -32.43
C ALA A 779 13.29 -48.00 -32.87
N VAL A 780 12.00 -47.65 -32.73
CA VAL A 780 10.81 -47.94 -33.59
C VAL A 780 10.62 -49.36 -34.19
N PRO A 781 9.49 -50.03 -33.85
CA PRO A 781 8.35 -50.23 -34.78
C PRO A 781 6.97 -49.97 -34.11
N GLY A 782 5.79 -49.99 -34.75
CA GLY A 782 5.38 -50.13 -36.16
C GLY A 782 3.89 -50.54 -36.31
N HIS A 783 3.20 -50.12 -37.39
CA HIS A 783 1.76 -50.35 -37.74
C HIS A 783 0.66 -49.62 -36.90
N GLY A 784 -0.48 -49.19 -37.48
CA GLY A 784 -0.82 -49.07 -38.91
C GLY A 784 -2.32 -48.78 -39.23
N THR A 785 -2.59 -48.33 -40.48
CA THR A 785 -3.90 -48.29 -41.22
C THR A 785 -5.03 -47.37 -40.72
N ALA A 786 -5.91 -46.78 -41.57
CA ALA A 786 -5.90 -46.49 -43.02
C ALA A 786 -7.05 -45.50 -43.40
N GLY A 787 -6.99 -44.83 -44.57
CA GLY A 787 -8.13 -44.09 -45.15
C GLY A 787 -7.77 -43.02 -46.20
N ASP A 788 -8.01 -43.33 -47.49
CA ASP A 788 -7.87 -42.49 -48.70
C ASP A 788 -8.79 -43.14 -49.81
N PRO A 789 -9.05 -42.62 -51.05
CA PRO A 789 -8.19 -41.79 -51.91
C PRO A 789 -8.86 -40.67 -52.76
N GLY A 790 -8.04 -39.88 -53.49
CA GLY A 790 -8.48 -39.05 -54.63
C GLY A 790 -7.35 -38.39 -55.45
N ALA A 791 -7.23 -38.70 -56.75
CA ALA A 791 -6.21 -38.18 -57.70
C ALA A 791 -6.61 -36.79 -58.30
N THR A 792 -5.83 -36.04 -59.12
CA THR A 792 -4.83 -36.40 -60.16
C THR A 792 -3.89 -35.21 -60.51
N VAL A 793 -2.77 -35.47 -61.23
CA VAL A 793 -1.65 -34.56 -61.63
C VAL A 793 -1.11 -35.08 -63.00
N PRO A 794 -0.61 -34.33 -64.04
CA PRO A 794 0.46 -33.29 -63.97
C PRO A 794 0.62 -32.17 -65.08
N SER A 795 1.53 -31.21 -64.83
CA SER A 795 2.38 -30.46 -65.83
C SER A 795 1.71 -29.42 -66.77
N THR A 796 2.39 -28.57 -67.59
CA THR A 796 3.77 -28.54 -68.16
C THR A 796 4.28 -27.13 -68.54
N LEU A 797 5.62 -26.97 -68.68
CA LEU A 797 6.40 -26.08 -69.60
C LEU A 797 6.41 -24.52 -69.49
N GLY A 798 7.52 -23.92 -69.97
CA GLY A 798 7.74 -22.48 -70.28
C GLY A 798 7.72 -22.19 -71.80
N PRO A 799 8.23 -21.04 -72.31
CA PRO A 799 9.68 -20.75 -72.31
C PRO A 799 10.06 -19.25 -72.13
N SER A 800 10.85 -18.63 -73.04
CA SER A 800 11.84 -17.57 -72.73
C SER A 800 11.98 -16.42 -73.77
N SER A 801 12.93 -15.49 -73.53
CA SER A 801 13.37 -14.33 -74.35
C SER A 801 12.47 -13.07 -74.34
N GLY A 802 12.97 -11.84 -74.61
CA GLY A 802 14.36 -11.36 -74.74
C GLY A 802 14.47 -9.92 -75.30
N PHE A 803 15.56 -9.19 -74.99
CA PHE A 803 15.94 -7.83 -75.48
C PHE A 803 14.96 -6.66 -75.14
N GLY A 804 15.34 -5.37 -75.17
CA GLY A 804 16.68 -4.75 -75.25
C GLY A 804 16.65 -3.22 -75.47
N GLY A 805 17.56 -2.48 -74.82
CA GLY A 805 17.79 -1.02 -75.00
C GLY A 805 16.94 -0.08 -74.13
N GLY A 806 17.34 1.18 -73.87
CA GLY A 806 18.66 1.81 -74.09
C GLY A 806 18.67 3.35 -74.09
N ARG A 807 19.85 3.94 -73.78
CA ARG A 807 20.26 5.37 -73.87
C ARG A 807 20.01 6.30 -72.67
N CYS A 808 20.80 7.39 -72.64
CA CYS A 808 21.16 8.20 -71.48
C CYS A 808 20.89 9.71 -71.71
N VAL A 809 20.87 10.51 -70.62
CA VAL A 809 21.64 11.78 -70.38
C VAL A 809 21.66 12.86 -71.51
N PRO A 810 21.42 14.19 -71.24
CA PRO A 810 22.02 14.95 -70.13
C PRO A 810 21.20 16.07 -69.41
N ARG A 811 21.83 16.56 -68.32
CA ARG A 811 21.81 17.90 -67.67
C ARG A 811 20.95 19.03 -68.29
N HIS A 812 20.30 19.84 -67.44
CA HIS A 812 20.76 21.21 -67.12
C HIS A 812 20.01 21.84 -65.91
N GLY A 813 20.58 22.93 -65.40
CA GLY A 813 20.02 23.92 -64.45
C GLY A 813 20.96 25.14 -64.44
N PRO A 814 20.86 26.12 -63.51
CA PRO A 814 19.82 26.39 -62.49
C PRO A 814 19.22 27.81 -62.62
N GLN A 815 18.38 28.26 -61.67
CA GLN A 815 18.21 29.71 -61.38
C GLN A 815 17.65 29.98 -59.97
N ALA A 816 17.88 31.19 -59.44
CA ALA A 816 17.42 31.66 -58.13
C ALA A 816 17.29 33.20 -58.09
N VAL A 817 16.31 33.72 -57.33
CA VAL A 817 16.00 35.15 -57.04
C VAL A 817 14.86 35.16 -56.00
N ALA A 818 14.69 36.08 -55.04
CA ALA A 818 15.60 37.06 -54.41
C ALA A 818 15.03 37.49 -53.03
N VAL A 819 15.73 38.37 -52.33
CA VAL A 819 15.42 38.89 -50.96
C VAL A 819 15.01 40.36 -51.02
N PRO A 820 14.27 40.89 -50.01
CA PRO A 820 14.45 42.28 -49.60
C PRO A 820 14.92 42.42 -48.12
N ARG A 821 15.85 43.36 -47.89
CA ARG A 821 16.36 43.82 -46.58
C ARG A 821 16.06 45.31 -46.41
N ARG A 822 15.91 45.77 -45.15
CA ARG A 822 16.14 47.12 -44.58
C ARG A 822 15.84 47.02 -43.06
N LEU A 823 16.42 47.78 -42.12
CA LEU A 823 17.49 48.79 -42.11
C LEU A 823 18.15 48.79 -40.69
N CYS A 824 19.22 49.56 -40.45
CA CYS A 824 20.05 49.44 -39.22
C CYS A 824 20.06 50.68 -38.30
N SER A 825 20.13 50.41 -36.99
CA SER A 825 20.63 51.23 -35.86
C SER A 825 20.87 50.28 -34.65
N GLY A 826 21.52 50.63 -33.53
CA GLY A 826 22.15 51.90 -33.10
C GLY A 826 22.97 51.69 -31.80
N LEU A 827 23.43 52.78 -31.16
CA LEU A 827 24.20 52.84 -29.90
C LEU A 827 23.76 54.10 -29.11
N PRO A 828 24.09 54.32 -27.80
CA PRO A 828 25.08 53.64 -26.96
C PRO A 828 24.59 53.27 -25.52
N TYR A 829 25.55 53.03 -24.61
CA TYR A 829 25.40 52.77 -23.17
C TYR A 829 24.62 53.83 -22.36
N THR A 830 23.97 53.41 -21.27
CA THR A 830 23.93 54.14 -19.97
C THR A 830 23.57 53.17 -18.82
N SER A 831 23.80 53.59 -17.57
CA SER A 831 23.70 52.75 -16.37
C SER A 831 22.44 53.01 -15.53
N SER A 832 21.84 51.97 -14.95
CA SER A 832 21.43 51.93 -13.53
C SER A 832 20.67 50.62 -13.19
N VAL A 833 20.64 50.27 -11.90
CA VAL A 833 19.84 49.17 -11.34
C VAL A 833 18.86 49.74 -10.32
N PRO A 834 17.59 49.35 -10.38
CA PRO A 834 16.86 49.00 -9.15
C PRO A 834 16.41 47.53 -9.20
N ALA A 835 16.54 46.81 -8.08
CA ALA A 835 16.09 45.42 -8.00
C ALA A 835 14.56 45.35 -7.89
N GLY A 836 13.89 44.61 -8.77
CA GLY A 836 12.43 44.47 -8.75
C GLY A 836 11.89 43.29 -9.56
N CYS A 837 11.14 42.41 -8.89
CA CYS A 837 10.12 41.51 -9.45
C CYS A 837 10.50 40.57 -10.62
N CYS A 838 11.23 39.49 -10.31
CA CYS A 838 11.11 38.22 -11.03
C CYS A 838 10.41 37.16 -10.15
N ARG A 839 9.08 37.21 -10.05
CA ARG A 839 8.25 36.09 -9.54
C ARG A 839 7.67 35.34 -10.74
N GLY A 840 8.07 34.09 -10.96
CA GLY A 840 7.52 33.31 -12.09
C GLY A 840 8.35 32.13 -12.60
N ALA A 841 9.12 31.45 -11.76
CA ALA A 841 9.79 30.20 -12.13
C ALA A 841 9.41 29.09 -11.14
N ARG A 842 9.11 27.89 -11.64
CA ARG A 842 9.02 26.69 -10.78
C ARG A 842 10.43 26.43 -10.23
N VAL A 843 10.60 26.60 -8.93
CA VAL A 843 11.89 26.33 -8.27
C VAL A 843 12.15 24.82 -8.38
N PRO A 844 13.23 24.37 -9.06
CA PRO A 844 13.65 22.99 -8.93
C PRO A 844 14.04 22.77 -7.46
N VAL A 845 13.69 21.62 -6.88
CA VAL A 845 14.09 21.29 -5.50
C VAL A 845 15.58 20.96 -5.49
N ILE A 846 16.40 22.02 -5.57
CA ILE A 846 17.80 22.00 -5.18
C ILE A 846 17.77 21.65 -3.70
N VAL A 847 18.24 20.44 -3.37
CA VAL A 847 18.57 20.09 -1.99
C VAL A 847 19.72 21.00 -1.59
N SER A 848 19.38 22.12 -0.96
CA SER A 848 20.35 23.08 -0.44
C SER A 848 21.02 22.41 0.75
N CYS A 849 22.08 21.65 0.49
CA CYS A 849 22.90 21.03 1.51
C CYS A 849 23.69 22.15 2.23
N THR A 850 23.02 22.87 3.14
CA THR A 850 23.58 23.96 3.92
C THR A 850 24.65 23.40 4.84
N VAL A 851 25.91 23.44 4.37
CA VAL A 851 27.08 23.14 5.20
C VAL A 851 27.06 24.09 6.40
N PRO A 852 26.97 23.58 7.65
CA PRO A 852 26.98 24.43 8.82
C PRO A 852 28.38 25.04 8.97
N THR A 853 28.53 26.30 8.58
CA THR A 853 29.75 27.05 8.85
C THR A 853 29.97 27.13 10.36
N PRO A 854 31.17 26.82 10.87
CA PRO A 854 31.41 26.82 12.31
C PRO A 854 31.32 28.25 12.83
N ARG A 855 30.26 28.55 13.61
CA ARG A 855 30.13 29.82 14.32
C ARG A 855 31.35 30.00 15.22
N ALA A 856 32.09 31.10 15.00
CA ALA A 856 33.23 31.44 15.83
C ALA A 856 32.81 31.61 17.30
N ALA A 857 33.27 30.70 18.16
CA ALA A 857 32.99 30.76 19.59
C ALA A 857 33.83 31.87 20.24
N GLY A 858 33.20 33.02 20.53
CA GLY A 858 33.84 34.13 21.23
C GLY A 858 34.28 33.73 22.64
N ARG A 859 35.56 33.41 22.82
CA ARG A 859 36.15 33.17 24.15
C ARG A 859 36.39 34.49 24.86
N GLY A 860 35.52 34.82 25.81
CA GLY A 860 35.86 35.77 26.87
C GLY A 860 36.76 35.09 27.90
N GLN A 861 38.04 35.45 27.95
CA GLN A 861 38.93 35.13 29.08
C GLN A 861 39.63 36.41 29.54
N ARG A 862 39.44 36.75 30.82
CA ARG A 862 40.29 37.71 31.53
C ARG A 862 41.58 36.97 31.94
N VAL A 863 42.72 37.62 31.77
CA VAL A 863 44.01 37.20 32.36
C VAL A 863 44.65 38.45 32.96
N LEU A 864 45.25 38.31 34.15
CA LEU A 864 45.96 39.38 34.83
C LEU A 864 47.41 39.45 34.35
N GLU A 865 47.87 40.68 34.11
CA GLU A 865 49.23 41.24 34.21
C GLU A 865 50.45 40.30 34.10
N LEU A 866 51.17 40.42 32.96
CA LEU A 866 52.57 40.91 32.79
C LEU A 866 53.70 40.52 33.80
N PRO A 867 55.01 40.54 33.42
CA PRO A 867 55.61 41.11 32.19
C PRO A 867 56.67 40.28 31.43
N LYS A 868 56.87 40.65 30.15
CA LYS A 868 58.13 40.70 29.35
C LYS A 868 59.25 39.64 29.58
N SER A 869 59.62 38.90 28.53
CA SER A 869 60.66 39.34 27.55
C SER A 869 61.11 38.21 26.59
N LYS A 870 61.58 38.63 25.38
CA LYS A 870 62.45 37.94 24.38
C LYS A 870 62.14 36.47 23.95
N GLN A 871 62.54 35.95 22.78
CA GLN A 871 62.93 36.40 21.44
C GLN A 871 63.43 35.13 20.69
N GLY A 872 63.07 34.96 19.42
CA GLY A 872 63.45 33.80 18.58
C GLY A 872 62.53 32.58 18.75
N SER A 873 62.53 31.57 17.87
CA SER A 873 62.94 31.44 16.45
C SER A 873 62.95 29.93 16.10
N ASP A 874 62.64 29.60 14.85
CA ASP A 874 62.91 28.31 14.18
C ASP A 874 62.05 27.05 14.49
N LYS A 875 61.44 26.54 13.40
CA LYS A 875 61.38 25.15 12.90
C LYS A 875 61.17 24.01 13.94
N ARG A 876 60.17 23.14 13.76
CA ARG A 876 59.85 22.37 12.54
C ARG A 876 58.36 22.11 12.33
#